data_AF-A0A2S0U5T8-F1
#
_entry.id   AF-A0A2S0U5T8-F1
#
_cell.length_a   1.000
_cell.length_b   1.000
_cell.length_c   1.000
_cell.angle_alpha   90.00
_cell.angle_beta   90.00
_cell.angle_gamma   90.00
#
_symmetry.space_group_name_H-M   'P 1'
#
loop_
_entity.id
_entity.type
_entity.pdbx_description
1 polymer ?
#
loop_
_entity_poly.entity_id
_entity_poly.type
_entity_poly.pdbx_seq_one_letter_code
_entity_poly.pdbx_strand_id
1 'polypeptide(L)'
;MYTDSQAEEDGLVNYLKSLTPEKVIQRTNEDMDKLYGFQGYFTNKTSKGKLNEELIIQRINEGVKEPEKFTGFEIVYGTSHDDVIIHKGKKMHRYSGYSQTGDHVSTKDFPWDAGWSGKEIQNFDMIKHPWTKSYLDIQDRTFDSYGDKTPIPETLKEYLPGGTFEELIKNALTREYGNKRPYRDFMYNNQNSELADKPVYSNNAVPPKGRWIDYVHVIQPPTFLSQGLGRVYLKGGTYKDIPIAAFVTLTQDISASFDSIPINAVEGQEVNIAVNVNSSFNKDITTNYEWTVTRKNSGKALTTNDGLKFSGDAGARKGQIKLTKTANKKTLYVSFRMPNEAVRIQFKVNDKGEQPKENELSNNKLDSYVKFVTPKPLPYDVLSMRIKYPLPPNTATLFLPNENGAAWNGNATGALNVYNGAPDLYRNYEVTNNPPVNEPKEKITRKAVPKYTIKREDFGDLPLNNGWLNPLDPRKPIVRDGYIKYSGTVKRPYKYKEQVCRTNAKGEEKCHYVDRPGVQSADFSENIVKQAYEMYSYNGMETVPPLPYKNTINPTAGGKAGDKWWKWNLLWTNESYEYSVLRWMHHLDENGKPFNYTEVPGQYKRTFIQQASGSVQWQQGDTQAEEYGPSRQAAKQQSTKKDVYDKAVFATDRQLQKYAYPIKSGYYFNPTGTYRVKITTVTYKPTKDDTKDHKDLVKAVINSFKYQSDLIYINAKKKPVNISNVELNKQGVGFKKVMGEITAKKPKGVNAIKMLEVRDRSFDEKRYTKKVEEIQHSQLSDGDTHKYWKMVLEGYDESNTIYSHNAYKYREYVRDQDEKGKEQHIYKITETTDVSFIINPKGLPLYTHANMQNGNYTIKVSIDPTKLPSQYAYHVLKQLNGISVMDSIPVTVVGSIFDDLNN
;
A
#
# COMPACT_ATOMS: atom_id res chain seq x y z
N MET A 1 -53.42 45.92 25.30
CA MET A 1 -52.12 45.24 25.43
C MET A 1 -51.60 45.02 24.03
N TYR A 2 -50.45 45.59 23.69
CA TYR A 2 -49.81 45.40 22.39
C TYR A 2 -49.08 44.04 22.38
N THR A 3 -49.33 43.19 21.38
CA THR A 3 -48.67 41.88 21.22
C THR A 3 -47.37 41.99 20.42
N ASP A 4 -46.47 41.01 20.53
CA ASP A 4 -45.18 40.99 19.82
C ASP A 4 -45.34 41.04 18.29
N SER A 5 -46.48 40.59 17.74
CA SER A 5 -46.79 40.70 16.31
C SER A 5 -47.18 42.11 15.85
N GLN A 6 -47.62 43.01 16.75
CA GLN A 6 -48.01 44.38 16.37
C GLN A 6 -46.79 45.31 16.18
N ALA A 7 -45.67 45.05 16.86
CA ALA A 7 -44.42 45.77 16.59
C ALA A 7 -43.82 45.41 15.21
N GLU A 8 -44.13 44.21 14.71
CA GLU A 8 -43.77 43.74 13.36
C GLU A 8 -44.71 44.32 12.26
N GLU A 9 -45.99 44.57 12.55
CA GLU A 9 -46.96 45.15 11.58
C GLU A 9 -46.90 46.69 11.47
N ASP A 10 -46.67 47.42 12.56
CA ASP A 10 -46.70 48.91 12.58
C ASP A 10 -45.32 49.60 12.55
N GLY A 11 -44.23 48.83 12.68
CA GLY A 11 -42.84 49.31 12.65
C GLY A 11 -42.31 49.88 13.96
N LEU A 12 -41.04 49.57 14.28
CA LEU A 12 -40.35 49.92 15.55
C LEU A 12 -40.52 51.39 15.98
N VAL A 13 -40.48 52.33 15.03
CA VAL A 13 -40.62 53.77 15.30
C VAL A 13 -41.99 54.11 15.91
N ASN A 14 -43.08 53.55 15.39
CA ASN A 14 -44.42 53.82 15.91
C ASN A 14 -44.62 53.18 17.29
N TYR A 15 -44.03 52.01 17.50
CA TYR A 15 -44.03 51.36 18.80
C TYR A 15 -43.28 52.20 19.84
N LEU A 16 -42.07 52.68 19.54
CA LEU A 16 -41.29 53.53 20.45
C LEU A 16 -42.01 54.83 20.81
N LYS A 17 -42.68 55.50 19.86
CA LYS A 17 -43.49 56.71 20.12
C LYS A 17 -44.62 56.49 21.12
N SER A 18 -45.08 55.25 21.30
CA SER A 18 -46.18 54.91 22.21
C SER A 18 -45.74 54.67 23.66
N LEU A 19 -44.43 54.57 23.91
CA LEU A 19 -43.86 54.20 25.21
C LEU A 19 -43.72 55.42 26.13
N THR A 20 -43.84 55.16 27.43
CA THR A 20 -43.47 56.06 28.54
C THR A 20 -42.56 55.26 29.50
N PRO A 21 -41.80 55.89 30.41
CA PRO A 21 -41.01 55.16 31.40
C PRO A 21 -41.80 54.08 32.15
N GLU A 22 -43.04 54.36 32.54
CA GLU A 22 -43.92 53.41 33.22
C GLU A 22 -44.26 52.22 32.33
N LYS A 23 -44.58 52.46 31.05
CA LYS A 23 -44.87 51.38 30.07
C LYS A 23 -43.64 50.52 29.79
N VAL A 24 -42.45 51.12 29.75
CA VAL A 24 -41.18 50.39 29.59
C VAL A 24 -40.95 49.45 30.77
N ILE A 25 -41.11 49.95 32.00
CA ILE A 25 -40.97 49.12 33.21
C ILE A 25 -42.05 48.06 33.29
N GLN A 26 -43.31 48.42 33.00
CA GLN A 26 -44.42 47.47 32.97
C GLN A 26 -44.13 46.33 32.01
N ARG A 27 -43.78 46.65 30.75
CA ARG A 27 -43.49 45.62 29.74
C ARG A 27 -42.27 44.79 30.10
N THR A 28 -41.22 45.42 30.61
CA THR A 28 -40.01 44.72 31.05
C THR A 28 -40.33 43.76 32.21
N ASN A 29 -41.19 44.13 33.16
CA ASN A 29 -41.63 43.24 34.23
C ASN A 29 -42.57 42.13 33.76
N GLU A 30 -43.43 42.39 32.77
CA GLU A 30 -44.23 41.35 32.11
C GLU A 30 -43.33 40.30 31.45
N ASP A 31 -42.25 40.73 30.79
CA ASP A 31 -41.24 39.82 30.23
C ASP A 31 -40.47 39.09 31.35
N MET A 32 -40.11 39.77 32.45
CA MET A 32 -39.44 39.14 33.60
C MET A 32 -40.28 38.02 34.23
N ASP A 33 -41.59 38.22 34.34
CA ASP A 33 -42.52 37.19 34.81
C ASP A 33 -42.65 36.05 33.79
N LYS A 34 -43.00 36.37 32.54
CA LYS A 34 -43.29 35.36 31.50
C LYS A 34 -42.09 34.54 31.05
N LEU A 35 -40.91 35.16 30.98
CA LEU A 35 -39.72 34.55 30.40
C LEU A 35 -38.78 34.00 31.45
N TYR A 36 -38.71 34.64 32.63
CA TYR A 36 -37.76 34.28 33.68
C TYR A 36 -38.42 33.84 34.99
N GLY A 37 -39.74 34.01 35.16
CA GLY A 37 -40.47 33.66 36.38
C GLY A 37 -40.32 34.65 37.53
N PHE A 38 -39.87 35.89 37.26
CA PHE A 38 -39.64 36.92 38.30
C PHE A 38 -40.69 38.03 38.24
N GLN A 39 -41.69 37.95 39.12
CA GLN A 39 -42.70 38.99 39.26
C GLN A 39 -42.15 40.27 39.89
N GLY A 40 -42.43 41.41 39.25
CA GLY A 40 -42.07 42.73 39.78
C GLY A 40 -40.57 42.93 39.99
N TYR A 41 -39.74 42.30 39.15
CA TYR A 41 -38.29 42.37 39.23
C TYR A 41 -37.83 43.83 39.26
N PHE A 42 -38.04 44.60 38.19
CA PHE A 42 -37.69 46.02 38.16
C PHE A 42 -38.69 46.86 38.98
N THR A 43 -38.20 47.56 39.98
CA THR A 43 -39.01 48.44 40.83
C THR A 43 -38.90 49.90 40.41
N ASN A 44 -39.70 50.81 40.96
CA ASN A 44 -39.56 52.26 40.71
C ASN A 44 -38.49 52.93 41.59
N LYS A 45 -37.95 52.22 42.60
CA LYS A 45 -36.93 52.73 43.52
C LYS A 45 -36.15 51.59 44.18
N THR A 46 -34.84 51.75 44.28
CA THR A 46 -33.93 50.85 45.02
C THR A 46 -33.27 51.59 46.20
N SER A 47 -32.41 50.89 46.94
CA SER A 47 -31.56 51.49 47.98
C SER A 47 -30.58 52.54 47.44
N LYS A 48 -30.33 52.55 46.11
CA LYS A 48 -29.43 53.49 45.43
C LYS A 48 -30.14 54.68 44.78
N GLY A 49 -31.48 54.71 44.76
CA GLY A 49 -32.26 55.84 44.26
C GLY A 49 -33.53 55.45 43.50
N LYS A 50 -34.26 56.45 42.98
CA LYS A 50 -35.40 56.24 42.09
C LYS A 50 -34.94 55.80 40.70
N LEU A 51 -35.84 55.20 39.92
CA LEU A 51 -35.60 54.92 38.50
C LEU A 51 -35.18 56.21 37.76
N ASN A 52 -34.16 56.11 36.90
CA ASN A 52 -33.72 57.20 36.06
C ASN A 52 -34.62 57.32 34.82
N GLU A 53 -35.79 57.90 35.00
CA GLU A 53 -36.80 58.07 33.94
C GLU A 53 -36.31 58.98 32.81
N GLU A 54 -35.44 59.94 33.11
CA GLU A 54 -34.83 60.83 32.10
C GLU A 54 -34.02 60.04 31.08
N LEU A 55 -33.25 59.04 31.53
CA LEU A 55 -32.49 58.16 30.65
C LEU A 55 -33.41 57.34 29.74
N ILE A 56 -34.53 56.83 30.26
CA ILE A 56 -35.51 56.10 29.45
C ILE A 56 -36.13 57.01 28.39
N ILE A 57 -36.56 58.23 28.76
CA ILE A 57 -37.10 59.22 27.82
C ILE A 57 -36.07 59.57 26.75
N GLN A 58 -34.81 59.77 27.12
CA GLN A 58 -33.73 60.01 26.19
C GLN A 58 -33.60 58.85 25.18
N ARG A 59 -33.63 57.60 25.64
CA ARG A 59 -33.56 56.41 24.77
C ARG A 59 -34.77 56.25 23.87
N ILE A 60 -35.98 56.60 24.34
CA ILE A 60 -37.18 56.65 23.49
C ILE A 60 -36.95 57.64 22.35
N ASN A 61 -36.52 58.86 22.67
CA ASN A 61 -36.29 59.91 21.67
C ASN A 61 -35.18 59.54 20.68
N GLU A 62 -34.07 58.97 21.16
CA GLU A 62 -32.97 58.46 20.31
C GLU A 62 -33.46 57.35 19.38
N GLY A 63 -34.21 56.36 19.91
CA GLY A 63 -34.71 55.24 19.11
C GLY A 63 -35.82 55.65 18.12
N VAL A 64 -36.60 56.68 18.39
CA VAL A 64 -37.55 57.25 17.42
C VAL A 64 -36.84 57.97 16.29
N LYS A 65 -35.74 58.67 16.60
CA LYS A 65 -34.96 59.45 15.63
C LYS A 65 -34.04 58.57 14.76
N GLU A 66 -33.41 57.58 15.37
CA GLU A 66 -32.42 56.68 14.76
C GLU A 66 -32.74 55.22 15.14
N PRO A 67 -33.86 54.66 14.63
CA PRO A 67 -34.33 53.33 15.00
C PRO A 67 -33.30 52.23 14.74
N GLU A 68 -32.46 52.39 13.72
CA GLU A 68 -31.36 51.48 13.38
C GLU A 68 -30.22 51.48 14.41
N LYS A 69 -30.16 52.45 15.32
CA LYS A 69 -29.19 52.51 16.42
C LYS A 69 -29.78 52.14 17.78
N PHE A 70 -31.08 51.81 17.84
CA PHE A 70 -31.74 51.41 19.07
C PHE A 70 -31.21 50.07 19.59
N THR A 71 -30.68 50.08 20.81
CA THR A 71 -30.01 48.94 21.47
C THR A 71 -30.85 48.30 22.58
N GLY A 72 -32.02 48.86 22.88
CA GLY A 72 -32.82 48.56 24.06
C GLY A 72 -32.74 49.66 25.12
N PHE A 73 -33.52 49.52 26.18
CA PHE A 73 -33.49 50.41 27.35
C PHE A 73 -32.54 49.89 28.41
N GLU A 74 -31.70 50.78 28.96
CA GLU A 74 -30.92 50.50 30.16
C GLU A 74 -31.77 50.88 31.38
N ILE A 75 -32.16 49.90 32.19
CA ILE A 75 -32.90 50.16 33.43
C ILE A 75 -31.93 50.52 34.55
N VAL A 76 -31.87 51.81 34.89
CA VAL A 76 -30.86 52.38 35.80
C VAL A 76 -31.53 53.17 36.92
N TYR A 77 -30.94 53.15 38.11
CA TYR A 77 -31.44 53.80 39.32
C TYR A 77 -30.45 54.84 39.87
N GLY A 78 -30.99 55.88 40.51
CA GLY A 78 -30.20 56.96 41.10
C GLY A 78 -29.68 57.96 40.06
N THR A 79 -28.67 58.73 40.45
CA THR A 79 -28.07 59.77 39.60
C THR A 79 -26.70 59.34 39.06
N SER A 80 -26.30 59.94 37.94
CA SER A 80 -24.95 59.79 37.39
C SER A 80 -23.90 60.24 38.40
N HIS A 81 -22.77 59.53 38.47
CA HIS A 81 -21.77 59.71 39.52
C HIS A 81 -20.37 59.26 39.07
N ASP A 82 -19.40 59.41 39.98
CA ASP A 82 -17.96 59.14 39.75
C ASP A 82 -17.31 60.09 38.73
N ASP A 83 -16.10 59.76 38.28
CA ASP A 83 -15.24 60.53 37.39
C ASP A 83 -16.00 61.28 36.29
N VAL A 84 -15.69 62.56 36.15
CA VAL A 84 -16.27 63.44 35.15
C VAL A 84 -15.21 63.80 34.13
N ILE A 85 -15.47 63.46 32.87
CA ILE A 85 -14.59 63.78 31.77
C ILE A 85 -15.32 64.60 30.70
N ILE A 86 -14.54 65.32 29.89
CA ILE A 86 -15.02 65.94 28.66
C ILE A 86 -14.53 65.09 27.50
N HIS A 87 -15.45 64.46 26.78
CA HIS A 87 -15.14 63.64 25.59
C HIS A 87 -16.00 64.11 24.41
N LYS A 88 -15.36 64.40 23.27
CA LYS A 88 -16.02 64.90 22.04
C LYS A 88 -16.99 66.07 22.30
N GLY A 89 -16.56 67.02 23.15
CA GLY A 89 -17.33 68.22 23.48
C GLY A 89 -18.51 68.01 24.45
N LYS A 90 -18.69 66.80 25.00
CA LYS A 90 -19.73 66.49 25.99
C LYS A 90 -19.12 66.20 27.36
N LYS A 91 -19.71 66.77 28.42
CA LYS A 91 -19.41 66.44 29.81
C LYS A 91 -20.14 65.15 30.17
N MET A 92 -19.41 64.12 30.61
CA MET A 92 -19.96 62.79 30.89
C MET A 92 -19.41 62.26 32.21
N HIS A 93 -20.28 61.63 33.02
CA HIS A 93 -19.90 60.85 34.19
C HIS A 93 -19.54 59.41 33.78
N ARG A 94 -18.63 58.75 34.50
CA ARG A 94 -18.27 57.33 34.28
C ARG A 94 -19.49 56.42 34.34
N TYR A 95 -20.36 56.65 35.33
CA TYR A 95 -21.55 55.83 35.54
C TYR A 95 -22.83 56.65 35.40
N SER A 96 -23.82 56.08 34.70
CA SER A 96 -25.14 56.69 34.50
C SER A 96 -26.06 56.50 35.70
N GLY A 97 -25.73 55.54 36.57
CA GLY A 97 -26.40 55.23 37.83
C GLY A 97 -26.09 53.79 38.26
N TYR A 98 -27.06 53.14 38.91
CA TYR A 98 -26.91 51.80 39.48
C TYR A 98 -27.91 50.80 38.87
N SER A 99 -27.53 49.52 38.82
CA SER A 99 -28.43 48.41 38.53
C SER A 99 -29.45 48.22 39.67
N GLN A 100 -30.44 47.36 39.46
CA GLN A 100 -31.39 47.00 40.50
C GLN A 100 -30.71 46.46 41.78
N THR A 101 -29.63 45.69 41.62
CA THR A 101 -28.85 45.09 42.71
C THR A 101 -27.78 46.03 43.26
N GLY A 102 -27.66 47.24 42.72
CA GLY A 102 -26.76 48.29 43.21
C GLY A 102 -25.36 48.29 42.58
N ASP A 103 -25.14 47.58 41.48
CA ASP A 103 -23.89 47.64 40.70
C ASP A 103 -23.81 48.91 39.89
N HIS A 104 -22.61 49.45 39.68
CA HIS A 104 -22.39 50.59 38.79
C HIS A 104 -22.70 50.23 37.33
N VAL A 105 -23.48 51.07 36.65
CA VAL A 105 -23.81 50.96 35.22
C VAL A 105 -23.04 52.02 34.44
N SER A 106 -22.17 51.59 33.53
CA SER A 106 -21.36 52.49 32.69
C SER A 106 -22.23 53.40 31.83
N THR A 107 -21.86 54.68 31.73
CA THR A 107 -22.52 55.61 30.82
C THR A 107 -22.25 55.20 29.37
N LYS A 108 -23.29 55.11 28.54
CA LYS A 108 -23.14 54.86 27.10
C LYS A 108 -22.17 55.87 26.47
N ASP A 109 -21.34 55.37 25.55
CA ASP A 109 -20.29 56.11 24.85
C ASP A 109 -19.21 56.70 25.76
N PHE A 110 -19.12 56.28 27.03
CA PHE A 110 -17.97 56.61 27.86
C PHE A 110 -16.70 56.00 27.24
N PRO A 111 -15.67 56.81 26.95
CA PRO A 111 -14.47 56.34 26.28
C PRO A 111 -13.64 55.44 27.20
N TRP A 112 -12.72 54.68 26.61
CA TRP A 112 -11.79 53.83 27.34
C TRP A 112 -10.64 54.68 27.86
N ASP A 113 -10.92 55.39 28.96
CA ASP A 113 -10.05 56.36 29.61
C ASP A 113 -8.82 55.76 30.32
N ALA A 114 -8.81 54.43 30.46
CA ALA A 114 -7.64 53.65 30.89
C ALA A 114 -6.71 53.24 29.73
N GLY A 115 -7.01 53.62 28.48
CA GLY A 115 -6.28 53.17 27.29
C GLY A 115 -6.66 51.76 26.81
N TRP A 116 -6.00 51.27 25.77
CA TRP A 116 -6.23 49.92 25.20
C TRP A 116 -4.93 49.24 24.80
N SER A 117 -4.81 47.94 25.12
CA SER A 117 -3.61 47.13 24.88
C SER A 117 -3.44 46.64 23.43
N GLY A 118 -4.39 46.93 22.54
CA GLY A 118 -4.40 46.43 21.16
C GLY A 118 -4.87 44.98 21.02
N LYS A 119 -5.27 44.34 22.13
CA LYS A 119 -5.86 43.00 22.15
C LYS A 119 -7.36 43.11 21.91
N GLU A 120 -7.89 42.41 20.92
CA GLU A 120 -9.34 42.41 20.69
C GLU A 120 -10.10 41.85 21.90
N ILE A 121 -11.32 42.34 22.15
CA ILE A 121 -12.12 42.07 23.36
C ILE A 121 -12.27 40.56 23.62
N GLN A 122 -12.55 39.74 22.60
CA GLN A 122 -12.68 38.28 22.73
C GLN A 122 -11.39 37.60 23.15
N ASN A 123 -10.24 38.23 22.90
CA ASN A 123 -8.93 37.68 23.21
C ASN A 123 -8.43 38.11 24.58
N PHE A 124 -9.15 38.97 25.33
CA PHE A 124 -8.75 39.36 26.68
C PHE A 124 -8.49 38.15 27.59
N ASP A 125 -7.57 38.32 28.55
CA ASP A 125 -7.25 37.30 29.55
C ASP A 125 -8.34 37.26 30.63
N MET A 126 -9.53 36.86 30.21
CA MET A 126 -10.74 36.78 31.01
C MET A 126 -10.69 35.61 31.99
N ILE A 127 -11.31 35.79 33.15
CA ILE A 127 -11.48 34.76 34.16
C ILE A 127 -12.73 33.97 33.81
N LYS A 128 -12.60 32.67 33.56
CA LYS A 128 -13.73 31.76 33.31
C LYS A 128 -14.52 31.53 34.60
N HIS A 129 -15.84 31.62 34.53
CA HIS A 129 -16.80 31.49 35.64
C HIS A 129 -16.38 32.34 36.86
N PRO A 130 -16.27 33.68 36.72
CA PRO A 130 -15.73 34.54 37.77
C PRO A 130 -16.51 34.47 39.08
N TRP A 131 -17.83 34.21 39.03
CA TRP A 131 -18.69 33.98 40.20
C TRP A 131 -18.36 32.72 41.03
N THR A 132 -17.53 31.81 40.51
CA THR A 132 -17.03 30.65 41.27
C THR A 132 -15.73 30.92 42.00
N LYS A 133 -15.16 32.14 41.88
CA LYS A 133 -13.84 32.49 42.39
C LYS A 133 -13.97 33.34 43.65
N SER A 134 -13.71 32.74 44.81
CA SER A 134 -13.81 33.39 46.12
C SER A 134 -12.93 34.65 46.27
N TYR A 135 -11.82 34.77 45.52
CA TYR A 135 -10.92 35.94 45.60
C TYR A 135 -11.43 37.19 44.86
N LEU A 136 -12.53 37.09 44.10
CA LEU A 136 -13.12 38.23 43.39
C LEU A 136 -14.29 38.89 44.15
N ASP A 137 -14.72 38.30 45.27
CA ASP A 137 -15.89 38.76 46.05
C ASP A 137 -17.17 38.95 45.20
N ILE A 138 -17.38 38.07 44.22
CA ILE A 138 -18.55 38.06 43.34
C ILE A 138 -19.51 36.98 43.84
N GLN A 139 -20.76 37.35 44.10
CA GLN A 139 -21.82 36.38 44.40
C GLN A 139 -22.39 35.78 43.11
N ASP A 140 -22.56 34.45 43.09
CA ASP A 140 -23.24 33.72 42.02
C ASP A 140 -24.67 34.24 41.85
N ARG A 141 -25.00 34.72 40.64
CA ARG A 141 -26.33 35.25 40.32
C ARG A 141 -27.13 34.23 39.53
N THR A 142 -28.45 34.28 39.72
CA THR A 142 -29.40 33.39 39.05
C THR A 142 -29.23 33.35 37.52
N PHE A 143 -28.75 34.43 36.90
CA PHE A 143 -28.60 34.53 35.45
C PHE A 143 -27.21 34.13 34.90
N ASP A 144 -26.19 33.92 35.75
CA ASP A 144 -24.80 33.61 35.34
C ASP A 144 -24.64 32.24 34.66
N SER A 145 -25.58 31.32 34.91
CA SER A 145 -25.59 29.97 34.35
C SER A 145 -26.99 29.56 33.84
N TYR A 146 -27.78 30.56 33.45
CA TYR A 146 -29.13 30.38 32.94
C TYR A 146 -29.12 29.56 31.65
N GLY A 147 -29.87 28.45 31.62
CA GLY A 147 -29.86 27.47 30.52
C GLY A 147 -28.96 26.24 30.75
N ASP A 148 -27.89 26.36 31.53
CA ASP A 148 -26.99 25.22 31.85
C ASP A 148 -27.41 24.49 33.15
N LYS A 149 -28.04 25.18 34.12
CA LYS A 149 -28.49 24.61 35.40
C LYS A 149 -29.99 24.76 35.71
N THR A 150 -30.68 25.69 35.04
CA THR A 150 -32.09 26.01 35.28
C THR A 150 -32.91 25.71 34.02
N PRO A 151 -34.00 24.92 34.09
CA PRO A 151 -34.90 24.70 32.95
C PRO A 151 -35.46 26.03 32.47
N ILE A 152 -35.22 26.37 31.20
CA ILE A 152 -35.75 27.60 30.60
C ILE A 152 -37.19 27.39 30.11
N PRO A 153 -38.12 28.34 30.34
CA PRO A 153 -39.46 28.28 29.76
C PRO A 153 -39.41 28.18 28.24
N GLU A 154 -40.36 27.45 27.64
CA GLU A 154 -40.44 27.29 26.18
C GLU A 154 -40.58 28.64 25.45
N THR A 155 -41.23 29.61 26.10
CA THR A 155 -41.39 31.00 25.64
C THR A 155 -40.06 31.76 25.54
N LEU A 156 -39.06 31.41 26.33
CA LEU A 156 -37.74 32.05 26.31
C LEU A 156 -36.79 31.41 25.28
N LYS A 157 -37.00 30.14 24.92
CA LYS A 157 -36.21 29.45 23.87
C LYS A 157 -36.31 30.14 22.51
N GLU A 158 -37.43 30.83 22.24
CA GLU A 158 -37.63 31.64 21.03
C GLU A 158 -36.59 32.76 20.88
N TYR A 159 -36.05 33.25 21.99
CA TYR A 159 -35.10 34.37 22.01
C TYR A 159 -33.66 33.94 22.29
N LEU A 160 -33.44 32.68 22.65
CA LEU A 160 -32.13 32.11 23.03
C LEU A 160 -31.72 30.96 22.10
N PRO A 161 -31.13 31.25 20.93
CA PRO A 161 -30.59 30.20 20.06
C PRO A 161 -29.53 29.38 20.83
N GLY A 162 -29.74 28.07 20.96
CA GLY A 162 -28.86 27.20 21.75
C GLY A 162 -29.08 27.25 23.27
N GLY A 163 -30.16 27.87 23.74
CA GLY A 163 -30.61 27.81 25.14
C GLY A 163 -29.83 28.66 26.13
N THR A 164 -28.96 29.57 25.66
CA THR A 164 -28.13 30.45 26.50
C THR A 164 -28.08 31.88 25.93
N PHE A 165 -27.53 32.85 26.67
CA PHE A 165 -27.34 34.23 26.18
C PHE A 165 -26.18 34.40 25.18
N GLU A 166 -25.51 33.33 24.74
CA GLU A 166 -24.30 33.40 23.91
C GLU A 166 -24.48 34.26 22.66
N GLU A 167 -25.51 34.01 21.87
CA GLU A 167 -25.75 34.74 20.63
C GLU A 167 -26.17 36.20 20.88
N LEU A 168 -26.86 36.48 21.98
CA LEU A 168 -27.23 37.84 22.36
C LEU A 168 -26.02 38.67 22.78
N ILE A 169 -25.07 38.06 23.48
CA ILE A 169 -23.79 38.70 23.82
C ILE A 169 -22.99 38.99 22.54
N LYS A 170 -22.87 38.01 21.65
CA LYS A 170 -22.16 38.17 20.36
C LYS A 170 -22.79 39.28 19.52
N ASN A 171 -24.12 39.31 19.40
CA ASN A 171 -24.84 40.32 18.62
C ASN A 171 -24.64 41.72 19.19
N ALA A 172 -24.75 41.88 20.51
CA ALA A 172 -24.53 43.17 21.15
C ALA A 172 -23.08 43.65 20.97
N LEU A 173 -22.10 42.77 21.15
CA LEU A 173 -20.68 43.09 20.94
C LEU A 173 -20.38 43.43 19.48
N THR A 174 -20.93 42.69 18.52
CA THR A 174 -20.78 43.00 17.08
C THR A 174 -21.39 44.36 16.76
N ARG A 175 -22.52 44.72 17.36
CA ARG A 175 -23.17 46.02 17.11
C ARG A 175 -22.44 47.19 17.77
N GLU A 176 -21.98 47.01 19.00
CA GLU A 176 -21.32 48.08 19.77
C GLU A 176 -19.87 48.29 19.33
N TYR A 177 -19.14 47.19 19.06
CA TYR A 177 -17.69 47.17 18.82
C TYR A 177 -17.26 46.62 17.46
N GLY A 178 -18.15 45.94 16.72
CA GLY A 178 -17.85 45.32 15.42
C GLY A 178 -17.97 46.29 14.23
N ASN A 179 -18.10 45.74 13.02
CA ASN A 179 -18.27 46.47 11.75
C ASN A 179 -17.15 47.47 11.41
N LYS A 180 -15.90 47.08 11.70
CA LYS A 180 -14.68 47.87 11.43
C LYS A 180 -14.58 49.16 12.25
N ARG A 181 -15.29 49.29 13.38
CA ARG A 181 -15.08 50.39 14.32
C ARG A 181 -13.68 50.29 14.92
N PRO A 182 -12.78 51.24 14.62
CA PRO A 182 -11.42 51.16 15.08
C PRO A 182 -11.29 51.84 16.45
N TYR A 183 -10.22 51.57 17.17
CA TYR A 183 -10.04 52.06 18.54
C TYR A 183 -10.21 53.58 18.70
N ARG A 184 -9.91 54.38 17.66
CA ARG A 184 -10.11 55.84 17.67
C ARG A 184 -11.51 56.26 18.12
N ASP A 185 -12.53 55.43 17.90
CA ASP A 185 -13.91 55.72 18.26
C ASP A 185 -14.14 55.72 19.78
N PHE A 186 -13.35 54.92 20.50
CA PHE A 186 -13.43 54.69 21.94
C PHE A 186 -12.28 55.35 22.71
N MET A 187 -11.32 55.93 21.99
CA MET A 187 -10.09 56.51 22.54
C MET A 187 -10.36 57.80 23.33
N TYR A 188 -9.82 57.89 24.54
CA TYR A 188 -9.82 59.13 25.32
C TYR A 188 -8.47 59.86 25.19
N ASN A 189 -8.51 61.19 25.02
CA ASN A 189 -7.33 62.08 25.05
C ASN A 189 -6.09 61.57 24.26
N ASN A 190 -6.31 60.95 23.10
CA ASN A 190 -5.28 60.39 22.22
C ASN A 190 -4.39 59.30 22.86
N GLN A 191 -4.86 58.67 23.94
CA GLN A 191 -4.18 57.52 24.57
C GLN A 191 -4.05 56.37 23.57
N ASN A 192 -2.86 55.76 23.46
CA ASN A 192 -2.58 54.66 22.52
C ASN A 192 -2.95 54.96 21.05
N SER A 193 -2.73 56.19 20.59
CA SER A 193 -3.06 56.64 19.22
C SER A 193 -2.43 55.80 18.11
N GLU A 194 -1.31 55.12 18.36
CA GLU A 194 -0.69 54.16 17.44
C GLU A 194 -1.58 52.94 17.14
N LEU A 195 -2.58 52.68 17.97
CA LEU A 195 -3.57 51.63 17.81
C LEU A 195 -4.89 52.15 17.23
N ALA A 196 -5.00 53.45 16.93
CA ALA A 196 -6.24 54.13 16.56
C ALA A 196 -6.99 53.45 15.42
N ASP A 197 -6.29 52.82 14.47
CA ASP A 197 -6.85 52.16 13.29
C ASP A 197 -7.14 50.66 13.49
N LYS A 198 -6.76 50.09 14.63
CA LYS A 198 -6.95 48.65 14.88
C LYS A 198 -8.40 48.35 15.32
N PRO A 199 -8.98 47.22 14.88
CA PRO A 199 -10.29 46.79 15.33
C PRO A 199 -10.24 46.37 16.79
N VAL A 200 -11.23 46.76 17.59
CA VAL A 200 -11.31 46.38 19.01
C VAL A 200 -12.03 45.04 19.23
N TYR A 201 -12.77 44.57 18.24
CA TYR A 201 -13.53 43.31 18.26
C TYR A 201 -13.73 42.80 16.82
N SER A 202 -13.65 41.49 16.64
CA SER A 202 -13.98 40.84 15.37
C SER A 202 -15.44 40.38 15.37
N ASN A 203 -16.16 40.61 14.27
CA ASN A 203 -17.58 40.26 14.15
C ASN A 203 -17.82 38.78 14.53
N ASN A 204 -18.80 38.55 15.41
CA ASN A 204 -19.22 37.23 15.90
C ASN A 204 -18.10 36.39 16.54
N ALA A 205 -17.00 37.01 16.94
CA ALA A 205 -15.87 36.30 17.52
C ALA A 205 -16.19 35.78 18.92
N VAL A 206 -15.67 34.59 19.22
CA VAL A 206 -15.81 33.94 20.53
C VAL A 206 -14.47 33.93 21.27
N PRO A 207 -14.47 33.83 22.60
CA PRO A 207 -13.24 33.66 23.36
C PRO A 207 -12.45 32.41 22.90
N PRO A 208 -11.11 32.46 22.78
CA PRO A 208 -10.32 31.32 22.30
C PRO A 208 -10.45 30.03 23.14
N LYS A 209 -10.98 30.12 24.36
CA LYS A 209 -11.07 29.03 25.34
C LYS A 209 -12.48 28.85 25.90
N GLY A 210 -13.52 29.04 25.09
CA GLY A 210 -14.90 28.76 25.49
C GLY A 210 -15.92 29.65 24.81
N ARG A 211 -17.11 29.67 25.39
CA ARG A 211 -18.23 30.53 24.96
C ARG A 211 -18.20 31.84 25.75
N TRP A 212 -18.75 32.94 25.22
CA TRP A 212 -18.93 34.19 25.97
C TRP A 212 -19.66 33.98 27.30
N ILE A 213 -20.71 33.18 27.32
CA ILE A 213 -21.49 32.87 28.52
C ILE A 213 -20.65 32.23 29.64
N ASP A 214 -19.50 31.62 29.31
CA ASP A 214 -18.62 31.06 30.31
C ASP A 214 -17.82 32.13 31.09
N TYR A 215 -17.78 33.38 30.59
CA TYR A 215 -16.95 34.46 31.13
C TYR A 215 -17.75 35.66 31.65
N VAL A 216 -18.99 35.84 31.19
CA VAL A 216 -19.82 37.02 31.48
C VAL A 216 -20.65 36.79 32.74
N HIS A 217 -20.38 37.57 33.80
CA HIS A 217 -21.26 37.67 34.96
C HIS A 217 -22.46 38.55 34.62
N VAL A 218 -23.67 38.00 34.61
CA VAL A 218 -24.90 38.66 34.19
C VAL A 218 -25.47 39.47 35.36
N ILE A 219 -25.27 40.78 35.29
CA ILE A 219 -25.76 41.75 36.28
C ILE A 219 -27.26 41.99 36.11
N GLN A 220 -27.70 42.13 34.86
CA GLN A 220 -29.10 42.33 34.46
C GLN A 220 -29.40 41.50 33.21
N PRO A 221 -30.43 40.64 33.21
CA PRO A 221 -30.80 39.87 32.02
C PRO A 221 -31.46 40.77 30.96
N PRO A 222 -31.37 40.42 29.67
CA PRO A 222 -32.10 41.12 28.61
C PRO A 222 -33.60 40.79 28.66
N THR A 223 -34.45 41.71 28.20
CA THR A 223 -35.87 41.43 27.91
C THR A 223 -36.20 41.82 26.47
N PHE A 224 -37.48 41.85 26.10
CA PHE A 224 -37.86 42.31 24.76
C PHE A 224 -37.40 43.75 24.53
N LEU A 225 -37.63 44.62 25.52
CA LEU A 225 -37.33 46.05 25.44
C LEU A 225 -36.04 46.46 26.16
N SER A 226 -35.62 45.72 27.20
CA SER A 226 -34.47 46.08 28.04
C SER A 226 -33.19 45.40 27.56
N GLN A 227 -32.11 46.17 27.44
CA GLN A 227 -30.79 45.64 27.17
C GLN A 227 -30.24 45.00 28.45
N GLY A 228 -29.67 43.81 28.33
CA GLY A 228 -29.00 43.17 29.46
C GLY A 228 -27.60 43.75 29.67
N LEU A 229 -27.11 43.62 30.89
CA LEU A 229 -25.79 44.06 31.32
C LEU A 229 -25.02 42.88 31.92
N GLY A 230 -23.85 42.60 31.38
CA GLY A 230 -22.90 41.64 31.92
C GLY A 230 -21.55 42.27 32.23
N ARG A 231 -20.66 41.51 32.87
CA ARG A 231 -19.30 41.95 33.20
C ARG A 231 -18.32 40.81 33.06
N VAL A 232 -17.20 41.07 32.38
CA VAL A 232 -16.05 40.16 32.36
C VAL A 232 -14.95 40.69 33.28
N TYR A 233 -14.31 39.76 33.98
CA TYR A 233 -13.21 40.07 34.90
C TYR A 233 -11.91 39.62 34.28
N LEU A 234 -10.91 40.50 34.28
CA LEU A 234 -9.60 40.25 33.70
C LEU A 234 -8.61 39.82 34.78
N LYS A 235 -7.68 38.91 34.44
CA LYS A 235 -6.65 38.41 35.37
C LYS A 235 -5.74 39.50 35.96
N GLY A 236 -5.77 40.73 35.42
CA GLY A 236 -5.06 41.90 35.93
C GLY A 236 -5.81 42.71 37.00
N GLY A 237 -6.96 42.23 37.51
CA GLY A 237 -7.69 42.89 38.60
C GLY A 237 -8.65 44.02 38.17
N THR A 238 -8.98 44.10 36.88
CA THR A 238 -9.95 45.05 36.32
C THR A 238 -11.11 44.31 35.63
N TYR A 239 -12.14 45.03 35.22
CA TYR A 239 -13.31 44.47 34.55
C TYR A 239 -13.72 45.29 33.32
N LYS A 240 -14.52 44.68 32.47
CA LYS A 240 -15.20 45.37 31.36
C LYS A 240 -16.67 45.00 31.35
N ASP A 241 -17.53 46.00 31.26
CA ASP A 241 -18.96 45.78 31.06
C ASP A 241 -19.20 45.26 29.64
N ILE A 242 -20.04 44.24 29.53
CA ILE A 242 -20.38 43.54 28.29
C ILE A 242 -21.89 43.69 28.08
N PRO A 243 -22.33 44.30 26.97
CA PRO A 243 -23.74 44.41 26.66
C PRO A 243 -24.34 43.04 26.30
N ILE A 244 -25.63 42.85 26.60
CA ILE A 244 -26.41 41.69 26.14
C ILE A 244 -27.62 42.23 25.38
N ALA A 245 -27.78 41.80 24.12
CA ALA A 245 -28.77 42.40 23.22
C ALA A 245 -30.21 42.26 23.77
N ALA A 246 -31.01 43.33 23.68
CA ALA A 246 -32.46 43.24 23.89
C ALA A 246 -33.10 42.43 22.74
N PHE A 247 -34.17 41.68 23.00
CA PHE A 247 -34.71 40.78 21.97
C PHE A 247 -35.27 41.52 20.75
N VAL A 248 -35.77 42.75 20.92
CA VAL A 248 -36.19 43.63 19.81
C VAL A 248 -35.04 43.99 18.84
N THR A 249 -33.79 43.69 19.20
CA THR A 249 -32.60 44.02 18.41
C THR A 249 -31.96 42.82 17.70
N LEU A 250 -32.50 41.60 17.88
CA LEU A 250 -32.01 40.42 17.19
C LEU A 250 -32.20 40.55 15.67
N THR A 251 -31.10 40.52 14.91
CA THR A 251 -31.13 40.52 13.45
C THR A 251 -31.42 39.11 12.95
N GLN A 252 -32.50 38.97 12.19
CA GLN A 252 -32.82 37.74 11.48
C GLN A 252 -31.84 37.59 10.30
N ASP A 253 -31.16 36.45 10.20
CA ASP A 253 -29.99 36.22 9.35
C ASP A 253 -29.88 34.75 8.89
N ILE A 254 -29.25 34.57 7.73
CA ILE A 254 -28.78 33.31 7.16
C ILE A 254 -27.26 33.32 7.17
N SER A 255 -26.65 32.17 7.47
CA SER A 255 -25.20 32.02 7.40
C SER A 255 -24.78 30.66 6.88
N ALA A 256 -23.62 30.60 6.23
CA ALA A 256 -22.98 29.36 5.79
C ALA A 256 -21.58 29.20 6.41
N SER A 257 -21.18 27.95 6.70
CA SER A 257 -19.81 27.62 7.14
C SER A 257 -19.40 26.22 6.65
N PHE A 258 -18.11 26.02 6.37
CA PHE A 258 -17.60 24.67 6.12
C PHE A 258 -17.63 23.86 7.41
N ASP A 259 -18.36 22.76 7.40
CA ASP A 259 -18.32 21.77 8.47
C ASP A 259 -17.09 20.87 8.33
N SER A 260 -16.82 20.43 7.09
CA SER A 260 -15.60 19.71 6.75
C SER A 260 -15.16 20.02 5.31
N ILE A 261 -13.86 20.23 5.12
CA ILE A 261 -13.24 20.38 3.80
C ILE A 261 -11.81 19.81 3.83
N PRO A 262 -11.47 18.83 2.96
CA PRO A 262 -10.12 18.31 2.86
C PRO A 262 -9.15 19.39 2.36
N ILE A 263 -8.03 19.59 3.06
CA ILE A 263 -7.00 20.57 2.67
C ILE A 263 -6.34 20.18 1.32
N ASN A 264 -6.25 18.88 1.03
CA ASN A 264 -5.69 18.34 -0.19
C ASN A 264 -6.21 16.92 -0.49
N ALA A 265 -5.98 16.47 -1.72
CA ALA A 265 -6.24 15.13 -2.21
C ALA A 265 -5.31 14.79 -3.41
N VAL A 266 -5.13 13.49 -3.66
CA VAL A 266 -4.41 12.96 -4.84
C VAL A 266 -5.37 12.65 -5.97
N GLU A 267 -4.88 12.53 -7.20
CA GLU A 267 -5.72 12.22 -8.36
C GLU A 267 -6.53 10.92 -8.15
N GLY A 268 -7.82 10.95 -8.53
CA GLY A 268 -8.75 9.83 -8.42
C GLY A 268 -9.34 9.61 -7.02
N GLN A 269 -8.76 10.17 -5.96
CA GLN A 269 -9.29 10.07 -4.60
C GLN A 269 -10.67 10.71 -4.48
N GLU A 270 -11.58 10.06 -3.77
CA GLU A 270 -12.89 10.63 -3.46
C GLU A 270 -12.77 11.72 -2.38
N VAL A 271 -13.23 12.91 -2.73
CA VAL A 271 -13.23 14.10 -1.88
C VAL A 271 -14.67 14.34 -1.43
N ASN A 272 -14.88 14.54 -0.14
CA ASN A 272 -16.18 14.86 0.46
C ASN A 272 -16.08 16.17 1.25
N ILE A 273 -17.00 17.10 1.00
CA ILE A 273 -17.06 18.42 1.63
C ILE A 273 -18.46 18.62 2.19
N ALA A 274 -18.55 19.16 3.40
CA ALA A 274 -19.81 19.47 4.07
C ALA A 274 -19.89 20.97 4.40
N VAL A 275 -21.05 21.57 4.13
CA VAL A 275 -21.37 22.96 4.48
C VAL A 275 -22.63 22.97 5.34
N ASN A 276 -22.56 23.68 6.46
CA ASN A 276 -23.69 23.97 7.33
C ASN A 276 -24.31 25.31 6.95
N VAL A 277 -25.63 25.33 6.76
CA VAL A 277 -26.45 26.53 6.58
C VAL A 277 -27.31 26.72 7.83
N ASN A 278 -27.26 27.89 8.44
CA ASN A 278 -28.01 28.22 9.65
C ASN A 278 -28.97 29.39 9.42
N SER A 279 -30.08 29.42 10.17
CA SER A 279 -31.06 30.51 10.21
C SER A 279 -31.26 31.01 11.64
N SER A 280 -31.33 32.33 11.83
CA SER A 280 -31.81 32.96 13.08
C SER A 280 -33.23 33.54 12.97
N PHE A 281 -33.93 33.29 11.86
CA PHE A 281 -35.32 33.72 11.69
C PHE A 281 -36.25 32.99 12.67
N ASN A 282 -37.14 33.72 13.34
CA ASN A 282 -38.17 33.20 14.25
C ASN A 282 -39.34 32.51 13.53
N LYS A 283 -39.24 32.33 12.20
CA LYS A 283 -40.23 31.73 11.31
C LYS A 283 -39.56 30.76 10.35
N ASP A 284 -40.37 29.88 9.78
CA ASP A 284 -39.95 29.06 8.66
C ASP A 284 -39.57 29.94 7.47
N ILE A 285 -38.40 29.66 6.90
CA ILE A 285 -37.89 30.38 5.74
C ILE A 285 -37.42 29.38 4.67
N THR A 286 -37.55 29.81 3.43
CA THR A 286 -37.00 29.09 2.27
C THR A 286 -36.03 30.03 1.58
N THR A 287 -34.80 29.57 1.36
CA THR A 287 -33.75 30.35 0.70
C THR A 287 -33.06 29.57 -0.41
N ASN A 288 -32.48 30.27 -1.39
CA ASN A 288 -31.78 29.66 -2.51
C ASN A 288 -30.31 29.39 -2.15
N TYR A 289 -29.76 28.29 -2.66
CA TYR A 289 -28.34 27.97 -2.56
C TYR A 289 -27.74 27.59 -3.92
N GLU A 290 -26.43 27.73 -4.06
CA GLU A 290 -25.68 27.34 -5.25
C GLU A 290 -24.24 26.89 -4.93
N TRP A 291 -23.84 25.78 -5.53
CA TRP A 291 -22.47 25.28 -5.56
C TRP A 291 -21.77 25.62 -6.88
N THR A 292 -20.52 26.07 -6.79
CA THR A 292 -19.60 26.14 -7.92
C THR A 292 -18.33 25.39 -7.58
N VAL A 293 -18.08 24.30 -8.32
CA VAL A 293 -16.93 23.42 -8.14
C VAL A 293 -16.13 23.42 -9.43
N THR A 294 -14.95 24.03 -9.41
CA THR A 294 -14.17 24.29 -10.62
C THR A 294 -12.71 23.89 -10.45
N ARG A 295 -12.11 23.46 -11.54
CA ARG A 295 -10.68 23.24 -11.66
C ARG A 295 -9.96 24.59 -11.57
N LYS A 296 -8.92 24.69 -10.74
CA LYS A 296 -8.27 25.97 -10.41
C LYS A 296 -7.54 26.59 -11.60
N ASN A 297 -6.80 25.80 -12.37
CA ASN A 297 -5.98 26.32 -13.47
C ASN A 297 -6.81 26.50 -14.73
N SER A 298 -7.66 25.52 -15.05
CA SER A 298 -8.46 25.55 -16.28
C SER A 298 -9.77 26.34 -16.15
N GLY A 299 -10.23 26.63 -14.93
CA GLY A 299 -11.51 27.30 -14.65
C GLY A 299 -12.76 26.48 -15.01
N LYS A 300 -12.58 25.27 -15.57
CA LYS A 300 -13.69 24.40 -16.01
C LYS A 300 -14.42 23.83 -14.82
N ALA A 301 -15.75 23.79 -14.90
CA ALA A 301 -16.57 23.14 -13.88
C ALA A 301 -16.35 21.63 -13.88
N LEU A 302 -16.32 21.03 -12.69
CA LEU A 302 -16.40 19.58 -12.57
C LEU A 302 -17.79 19.09 -12.97
N THR A 303 -17.84 17.86 -13.47
CA THR A 303 -19.03 17.21 -14.02
C THR A 303 -19.24 15.85 -13.36
N THR A 304 -20.34 15.17 -13.72
CA THR A 304 -20.59 13.79 -13.28
C THR A 304 -19.49 12.81 -13.72
N ASN A 305 -18.76 13.08 -14.80
CA ASN A 305 -17.60 12.29 -15.23
C ASN A 305 -16.44 12.38 -14.24
N ASP A 306 -16.32 13.51 -13.54
CA ASP A 306 -15.38 13.69 -12.43
C ASP A 306 -15.94 13.12 -11.12
N GLY A 307 -17.03 12.33 -11.17
CA GLY A 307 -17.70 11.77 -10.00
C GLY A 307 -18.44 12.80 -9.15
N LEU A 308 -18.72 14.00 -9.67
CA LEU A 308 -19.38 15.07 -8.93
C LEU A 308 -20.81 14.67 -8.52
N LYS A 309 -21.08 14.70 -7.21
CA LYS A 309 -22.41 14.43 -6.63
C LYS A 309 -22.71 15.43 -5.51
N PHE A 310 -23.99 15.76 -5.36
CA PHE A 310 -24.52 16.59 -4.28
C PHE A 310 -25.47 15.76 -3.43
N SER A 311 -25.44 15.93 -2.11
CA SER A 311 -26.28 15.17 -1.17
C SER A 311 -26.50 15.93 0.14
N GLY A 312 -27.19 15.30 1.10
CA GLY A 312 -27.59 15.90 2.38
C GLY A 312 -29.01 16.42 2.34
N ASP A 313 -29.25 17.54 3.03
CA ASP A 313 -30.56 18.20 3.06
C ASP A 313 -30.99 18.76 1.69
N ALA A 314 -30.07 18.86 0.72
CA ALA A 314 -30.39 19.15 -0.66
C ALA A 314 -29.41 18.44 -1.62
N GLY A 315 -29.95 17.74 -2.63
CA GLY A 315 -29.17 16.86 -3.52
C GLY A 315 -28.83 17.44 -4.90
N ALA A 316 -28.95 18.75 -5.09
CA ALA A 316 -28.72 19.40 -6.38
C ALA A 316 -27.59 20.43 -6.30
N ARG A 317 -27.02 20.81 -7.45
CA ARG A 317 -25.99 21.85 -7.54
C ARG A 317 -26.52 23.21 -7.08
N LYS A 318 -27.77 23.52 -7.39
CA LYS A 318 -28.49 24.73 -6.99
C LYS A 318 -29.93 24.38 -6.69
N GLY A 319 -30.56 25.11 -5.81
CA GLY A 319 -31.96 24.87 -5.46
C GLY A 319 -32.41 25.71 -4.26
N GLN A 320 -33.50 25.27 -3.65
CA GLN A 320 -34.03 25.87 -2.44
C GLN A 320 -33.81 24.97 -1.25
N ILE A 321 -33.61 25.57 -0.08
CA ILE A 321 -33.58 24.88 1.19
C ILE A 321 -34.54 25.54 2.17
N LYS A 322 -35.34 24.69 2.84
CA LYS A 322 -36.26 25.13 3.88
C LYS A 322 -35.59 24.96 5.25
N LEU A 323 -35.44 26.07 5.97
CA LEU A 323 -34.99 26.11 7.36
C LEU A 323 -36.22 26.40 8.22
N THR A 324 -36.58 25.45 9.08
CA THR A 324 -37.76 25.63 9.94
C THR A 324 -37.36 26.27 11.27
N LYS A 325 -38.34 26.85 11.96
CA LYS A 325 -38.13 27.41 13.31
C LYS A 325 -37.46 26.42 14.27
N THR A 326 -37.78 25.13 14.16
CA THR A 326 -37.27 24.05 15.02
C THR A 326 -36.03 23.33 14.47
N ALA A 327 -35.80 23.37 13.16
CA ALA A 327 -34.63 22.79 12.48
C ALA A 327 -33.92 23.90 11.70
N ASN A 328 -33.30 24.80 12.45
CA ASN A 328 -32.67 26.02 11.97
C ASN A 328 -31.25 25.81 11.42
N LYS A 329 -30.80 24.55 11.33
CA LYS A 329 -29.52 24.14 10.74
C LYS A 329 -29.75 23.02 9.73
N LYS A 330 -29.11 23.14 8.57
CA LYS A 330 -29.12 22.16 7.49
C LYS A 330 -27.71 21.92 6.98
N THR A 331 -27.41 20.69 6.56
CA THR A 331 -26.08 20.30 6.07
C THR A 331 -26.16 19.79 4.64
N LEU A 332 -25.37 20.40 3.76
CA LEU A 332 -25.25 20.03 2.35
C LEU A 332 -23.86 19.48 2.08
N TYR A 333 -23.80 18.50 1.20
CA TYR A 333 -22.55 17.84 0.82
C TYR A 333 -22.28 17.99 -0.67
N VAL A 334 -21.00 18.08 -1.00
CA VAL A 334 -20.50 17.87 -2.34
C VAL A 334 -19.37 16.86 -2.32
N SER A 335 -19.39 15.92 -3.27
CA SER A 335 -18.37 14.91 -3.44
C SER A 335 -17.91 14.83 -4.88
N PHE A 336 -16.64 14.51 -5.12
CA PHE A 336 -16.07 14.33 -6.45
C PHE A 336 -14.79 13.49 -6.40
N ARG A 337 -14.34 12.97 -7.54
CA ARG A 337 -13.01 12.39 -7.70
C ARG A 337 -12.03 13.49 -8.04
N MET A 338 -10.97 13.60 -7.25
CA MET A 338 -9.98 14.65 -7.39
C MET A 338 -9.29 14.58 -8.78
N PRO A 339 -9.27 15.66 -9.57
CA PRO A 339 -8.53 15.71 -10.83
C PRO A 339 -7.03 15.94 -10.58
N ASN A 340 -6.23 15.89 -11.64
CA ASN A 340 -4.79 16.21 -11.64
C ASN A 340 -4.43 17.70 -11.42
N GLU A 341 -5.33 18.47 -10.81
CA GLU A 341 -5.11 19.87 -10.46
C GLU A 341 -5.95 20.26 -9.24
N ALA A 342 -5.61 21.38 -8.58
CA ALA A 342 -6.37 21.84 -7.43
C ALA A 342 -7.82 22.20 -7.83
N VAL A 343 -8.76 22.01 -6.90
CA VAL A 343 -10.18 22.30 -7.13
C VAL A 343 -10.63 23.44 -6.22
N ARG A 344 -11.26 24.46 -6.79
CA ARG A 344 -11.92 25.56 -6.08
C ARG A 344 -13.35 25.16 -5.76
N ILE A 345 -13.75 25.44 -4.53
CA ILE A 345 -15.07 25.15 -3.96
C ILE A 345 -15.69 26.46 -3.55
N GLN A 346 -16.78 26.83 -4.21
CA GLN A 346 -17.58 27.98 -3.83
C GLN A 346 -18.99 27.52 -3.46
N PHE A 347 -19.50 28.04 -2.36
CA PHE A 347 -20.88 27.84 -1.92
C PHE A 347 -21.52 29.19 -1.64
N LYS A 348 -22.77 29.35 -2.04
CA LYS A 348 -23.56 30.55 -1.83
C LYS A 348 -24.93 30.18 -1.28
N VAL A 349 -25.43 30.94 -0.32
CA VAL A 349 -26.81 30.89 0.17
C VAL A 349 -27.33 32.31 0.28
N ASN A 350 -28.59 32.57 -0.09
CA ASN A 350 -29.18 33.91 -0.08
C ASN A 350 -28.25 35.04 -0.58
N ASP A 351 -27.52 34.82 -1.69
CA ASP A 351 -26.41 35.70 -2.15
C ASP A 351 -26.82 37.20 -2.20
N LYS A 352 -28.07 37.46 -2.56
CA LYS A 352 -28.63 38.82 -2.66
C LYS A 352 -29.26 39.37 -1.38
N GLY A 353 -29.46 38.53 -0.36
CA GLY A 353 -30.13 38.91 0.89
C GLY A 353 -31.61 39.26 0.72
N GLU A 354 -32.28 38.68 -0.27
CA GLU A 354 -33.67 39.03 -0.63
C GLU A 354 -34.69 37.97 -0.18
N GLN A 355 -34.26 36.71 0.00
CA GLN A 355 -35.14 35.58 0.28
C GLN A 355 -34.60 34.70 1.42
N PRO A 356 -34.89 35.02 2.69
CA PRO A 356 -35.59 36.21 3.20
C PRO A 356 -34.72 37.48 3.15
N LYS A 357 -35.32 38.65 3.41
CA LYS A 357 -34.57 39.90 3.46
C LYS A 357 -33.63 39.93 4.67
N GLU A 358 -32.34 40.17 4.44
CA GLU A 358 -31.33 40.29 5.49
C GLU A 358 -30.25 41.31 5.13
N ASN A 359 -29.46 41.72 6.14
CA ASN A 359 -28.48 42.80 5.99
C ASN A 359 -27.02 42.32 6.00
N GLU A 360 -26.72 41.16 6.61
CA GLU A 360 -25.37 40.59 6.65
C GLU A 360 -25.21 39.59 5.51
N LEU A 361 -24.32 39.87 4.56
CA LEU A 361 -24.13 39.06 3.34
C LEU A 361 -22.73 38.46 3.25
N SER A 362 -21.82 38.81 4.16
CA SER A 362 -20.43 38.31 4.12
C SER A 362 -20.32 36.84 4.53
N ASN A 363 -21.25 36.38 5.35
CA ASN A 363 -21.44 35.00 5.83
C ASN A 363 -22.23 34.11 4.84
N ASN A 364 -22.74 34.67 3.75
CA ASN A 364 -23.54 33.97 2.74
C ASN A 364 -22.71 33.29 1.65
N LYS A 365 -21.39 33.51 1.65
CA LYS A 365 -20.47 33.03 0.63
C LYS A 365 -19.28 32.33 1.26
N LEU A 366 -19.01 31.13 0.78
CA LEU A 366 -17.81 30.36 1.10
C LEU A 366 -16.98 30.17 -0.16
N ASP A 367 -15.67 30.29 -0.02
CA ASP A 367 -14.71 30.10 -1.12
C ASP A 367 -13.43 29.48 -0.57
N SER A 368 -13.08 28.29 -1.06
CA SER A 368 -11.91 27.55 -0.60
C SER A 368 -11.36 26.65 -1.71
N TYR A 369 -10.26 25.94 -1.42
CA TYR A 369 -9.60 25.06 -2.36
C TYR A 369 -9.21 23.73 -1.72
N VAL A 370 -9.41 22.64 -2.46
CA VAL A 370 -8.76 21.36 -2.21
C VAL A 370 -7.49 21.33 -3.06
N LYS A 371 -6.32 21.30 -2.42
CA LYS A 371 -5.03 21.31 -3.14
C LYS A 371 -4.74 19.93 -3.74
N PHE A 372 -4.21 19.91 -4.96
CA PHE A 372 -3.69 18.69 -5.56
C PHE A 372 -2.31 18.36 -5.00
N VAL A 373 -2.11 17.10 -4.62
CA VAL A 373 -0.81 16.57 -4.19
C VAL A 373 -0.41 15.47 -5.16
N THR A 374 0.77 15.62 -5.76
CA THR A 374 1.38 14.55 -6.57
C THR A 374 2.02 13.52 -5.64
N PRO A 375 1.60 12.25 -5.66
CA PRO A 375 2.23 11.20 -4.87
C PRO A 375 3.69 11.01 -5.27
N LYS A 376 4.53 10.66 -4.29
CA LYS A 376 5.91 10.24 -4.56
C LYS A 376 5.98 8.72 -4.70
N PRO A 377 6.55 8.18 -5.80
CA PRO A 377 6.56 6.75 -6.04
C PRO A 377 7.60 6.02 -5.19
N LEU A 378 7.22 4.83 -4.72
CA LEU A 378 8.08 3.77 -4.22
C LEU A 378 8.05 2.63 -5.28
N PRO A 379 9.07 2.55 -6.16
CA PRO A 379 9.09 1.59 -7.27
C PRO A 379 9.10 0.12 -6.82
N TYR A 380 8.82 -0.78 -7.77
CA TYR A 380 8.68 -2.24 -7.55
C TYR A 380 9.89 -2.90 -6.87
N ASP A 381 11.10 -2.42 -7.14
CA ASP A 381 12.39 -2.94 -6.66
C ASP A 381 12.94 -2.20 -5.42
N VAL A 382 12.14 -1.32 -4.80
CA VAL A 382 12.57 -0.49 -3.66
C VAL A 382 11.91 -0.93 -2.35
N LEU A 383 12.73 -1.18 -1.34
CA LEU A 383 12.32 -1.54 0.03
C LEU A 383 11.99 -0.32 0.89
N SER A 384 12.72 0.78 0.73
CA SER A 384 12.43 2.04 1.42
C SER A 384 13.00 3.26 0.73
N MET A 385 12.43 4.43 0.99
CA MET A 385 12.89 5.73 0.49
C MET A 385 13.06 6.72 1.66
N ARG A 386 14.25 7.32 1.77
CA ARG A 386 14.50 8.43 2.71
C ARG A 386 14.02 9.74 2.10
N ILE A 387 13.34 10.55 2.91
CA ILE A 387 12.76 11.82 2.51
C ILE A 387 13.36 12.94 3.34
N LYS A 388 13.73 14.02 2.65
CA LYS A 388 14.07 15.31 3.24
C LYS A 388 13.05 16.34 2.76
N TYR A 389 12.33 16.98 3.69
CA TYR A 389 11.24 17.88 3.35
C TYR A 389 11.40 19.24 4.07
N PRO A 390 12.05 20.24 3.46
CA PRO A 390 12.20 21.56 4.06
C PRO A 390 10.86 22.28 4.23
N LEU A 391 10.53 22.71 5.45
CA LEU A 391 9.35 23.54 5.70
C LEU A 391 9.62 25.01 5.34
N PRO A 392 8.59 25.79 4.97
CA PRO A 392 8.73 27.23 4.80
C PRO A 392 9.27 27.90 6.08
N PRO A 393 10.07 28.98 5.96
CA PRO A 393 10.53 29.74 7.12
C PRO A 393 9.34 30.24 7.96
N ASN A 394 9.33 29.93 9.25
CA ASN A 394 8.30 30.35 10.19
C ASN A 394 8.87 31.38 11.17
N THR A 395 8.18 32.49 11.38
CA THR A 395 8.71 33.64 12.14
C THR A 395 7.72 34.08 13.22
N ALA A 396 8.20 34.16 14.46
CA ALA A 396 7.52 34.81 15.56
C ALA A 396 8.18 36.18 15.82
N THR A 397 7.36 37.23 15.99
CA THR A 397 7.85 38.60 16.20
C THR A 397 7.31 39.16 17.51
N LEU A 398 8.22 39.48 18.44
CA LEU A 398 7.94 40.08 19.73
C LEU A 398 8.04 41.61 19.64
N PHE A 399 7.11 42.32 20.27
CA PHE A 399 7.14 43.77 20.35
C PHE A 399 7.31 44.18 21.80
N LEU A 400 8.27 45.08 22.07
CA LEU A 400 8.43 45.65 23.40
C LEU A 400 7.21 46.56 23.66
N PRO A 401 6.52 46.42 24.81
CA PRO A 401 5.37 47.25 25.10
C PRO A 401 5.81 48.70 25.35
N ASN A 402 4.92 49.63 25.03
CA ASN A 402 5.16 51.07 25.20
C ASN A 402 4.94 51.49 26.66
N GLU A 403 5.71 50.92 27.58
CA GLU A 403 5.66 51.22 29.01
C GLU A 403 6.88 52.07 29.43
N ASN A 404 6.71 52.91 30.45
CA ASN A 404 7.75 53.83 30.88
C ASN A 404 9.01 53.07 31.31
N GLY A 405 10.15 53.37 30.69
CA GLY A 405 11.42 52.69 30.95
C GLY A 405 11.44 51.21 30.56
N ALA A 406 10.51 50.76 29.69
CA ALA A 406 10.48 49.39 29.21
C ALA A 406 11.79 49.02 28.51
N ALA A 407 12.39 47.90 28.92
CA ALA A 407 13.58 47.33 28.31
C ALA A 407 13.55 45.81 28.42
N TRP A 408 14.03 45.11 27.38
CA TRP A 408 14.17 43.66 27.44
C TRP A 408 15.09 43.24 28.58
N ASN A 409 14.70 42.20 29.31
CA ASN A 409 15.39 41.72 30.50
C ASN A 409 15.74 40.22 30.35
N GLY A 410 16.47 39.90 29.27
CA GLY A 410 16.90 38.55 28.95
C GLY A 410 16.62 38.14 27.50
N ASN A 411 16.88 36.87 27.21
CA ASN A 411 16.65 36.26 25.90
C ASN A 411 15.19 35.86 25.71
N ALA A 412 14.74 35.84 24.45
CA ALA A 412 13.53 35.13 24.09
C ALA A 412 13.76 33.62 24.25
N THR A 413 12.79 32.93 24.83
CA THR A 413 12.79 31.48 25.07
C THR A 413 11.54 30.83 24.49
N GLY A 414 11.62 29.59 24.04
CA GLY A 414 10.50 28.88 23.42
C GLY A 414 10.93 27.88 22.35
N ALA A 415 10.01 27.43 21.52
CA ALA A 415 10.32 26.52 20.42
C ALA A 415 9.24 26.56 19.33
N LEU A 416 9.64 26.27 18.09
CA LEU A 416 8.73 25.77 17.05
C LEU A 416 8.69 24.25 17.21
N ASN A 417 7.52 23.70 17.52
CA ASN A 417 7.34 22.25 17.57
C ASN A 417 6.88 21.74 16.21
N VAL A 418 7.46 20.63 15.77
CA VAL A 418 7.14 19.99 14.48
C VAL A 418 6.89 18.51 14.76
N TYR A 419 5.68 18.05 14.47
CA TYR A 419 5.15 16.75 14.87
C TYR A 419 4.93 15.85 13.66
N ASN A 420 5.22 14.56 13.86
CA ASN A 420 4.85 13.50 12.94
C ASN A 420 3.37 13.12 13.12
N GLY A 421 2.53 13.46 12.14
CA GLY A 421 1.11 13.12 12.13
C GLY A 421 0.79 11.73 11.60
N ALA A 422 1.78 10.99 11.09
CA ALA A 422 1.62 9.65 10.52
C ALA A 422 2.76 8.72 10.96
N PRO A 423 2.87 8.38 12.25
CA PRO A 423 3.98 7.60 12.80
C PRO A 423 4.09 6.16 12.25
N ASP A 424 3.01 5.65 11.68
CA ASP A 424 2.90 4.36 11.01
C ASP A 424 3.32 4.39 9.53
N LEU A 425 3.64 5.57 8.98
CA LEU A 425 4.13 5.76 7.61
C LEU A 425 5.47 6.51 7.59
N TYR A 426 5.63 7.56 8.39
CA TYR A 426 6.84 8.36 8.49
C TYR A 426 7.76 7.77 9.56
N ARG A 427 8.51 6.73 9.18
CA ARG A 427 9.45 6.04 10.06
C ARG A 427 10.73 6.85 10.25
N ASN A 428 11.47 6.60 11.34
CA ASN A 428 12.74 7.29 11.64
C ASN A 428 12.63 8.82 11.52
N TYR A 429 11.56 9.39 12.07
CA TYR A 429 11.24 10.81 11.94
C TYR A 429 12.20 11.67 12.79
N GLU A 430 12.88 12.60 12.15
CA GLU A 430 13.75 13.58 12.80
C GLU A 430 13.53 14.97 12.21
N VAL A 431 13.81 16.02 13.00
CA VAL A 431 13.68 17.41 12.56
C VAL A 431 15.02 18.10 12.75
N THR A 432 15.60 18.54 11.64
CA THR A 432 16.86 19.29 11.63
C THR A 432 16.61 20.78 11.41
N ASN A 433 17.61 21.64 11.64
CA ASN A 433 17.51 23.11 11.49
C ASN A 433 16.39 23.77 12.31
N ASN A 434 16.07 23.18 13.46
CA ASN A 434 15.03 23.67 14.36
C ASN A 434 15.49 23.71 15.84
N PRO A 435 16.54 24.48 16.17
CA PRO A 435 17.00 24.56 17.55
C PRO A 435 15.96 25.24 18.46
N PRO A 436 15.94 24.92 19.77
CA PRO A 436 15.19 25.70 20.75
C PRO A 436 15.51 27.19 20.66
N VAL A 437 14.57 28.04 21.06
CA VAL A 437 14.75 29.50 21.09
C VAL A 437 15.41 29.85 22.41
N ASN A 438 16.57 30.51 22.32
CA ASN A 438 17.27 31.16 23.42
C ASN A 438 18.15 32.27 22.82
N GLU A 439 17.52 33.34 22.34
CA GLU A 439 18.18 34.38 21.55
C GLU A 439 17.78 35.79 22.01
N PRO A 440 18.68 36.78 22.04
CA PRO A 440 18.36 38.17 22.41
C PRO A 440 17.72 38.95 21.23
N LYS A 441 16.78 38.35 20.50
CA LYS A 441 16.15 38.93 19.30
C LYS A 441 14.65 39.10 19.46
N GLU A 442 14.08 40.09 18.78
CA GLU A 442 12.63 40.31 18.67
C GLU A 442 12.02 39.46 17.56
N LYS A 443 12.75 39.26 16.46
CA LYS A 443 12.33 38.46 15.30
C LYS A 443 13.04 37.12 15.29
N ILE A 444 12.30 36.05 15.57
CA ILE A 444 12.83 34.69 15.66
C ILE A 444 12.29 33.88 14.49
N THR A 445 13.18 33.41 13.62
CA THR A 445 12.83 32.58 12.46
C THR A 445 13.37 31.17 12.63
N ARG A 446 12.57 30.16 12.26
CA ARG A 446 12.98 28.75 12.21
C ARG A 446 12.75 28.18 10.81
N LYS A 447 13.69 27.36 10.33
CA LYS A 447 13.70 26.73 9.00
C LYS A 447 13.78 25.21 9.16
N ALA A 448 12.80 24.65 9.86
CA ALA A 448 12.78 23.24 10.19
C ALA A 448 12.79 22.35 8.93
N VAL A 449 13.59 21.28 8.97
CA VAL A 449 13.68 20.28 7.91
C VAL A 449 13.39 18.91 8.49
N PRO A 450 12.11 18.49 8.47
CA PRO A 450 11.71 17.11 8.66
C PRO A 450 12.43 16.13 7.73
N LYS A 451 12.87 15.02 8.29
CA LYS A 451 13.38 13.86 7.58
C LYS A 451 12.71 12.60 8.11
N TYR A 452 12.43 11.66 7.24
CA TYR A 452 11.76 10.40 7.57
C TYR A 452 11.98 9.38 6.47
N THR A 453 11.65 8.12 6.75
CA THR A 453 11.76 7.00 5.82
C THR A 453 10.36 6.45 5.54
N ILE A 454 10.05 6.26 4.26
CA ILE A 454 8.88 5.52 3.80
C ILE A 454 9.32 4.09 3.51
N LYS A 455 8.64 3.10 4.07
CA LYS A 455 8.99 1.69 3.86
C LYS A 455 7.89 0.94 3.14
N ARG A 456 8.28 -0.02 2.30
CA ARG A 456 7.39 -0.93 1.58
C ARG A 456 6.45 -1.72 2.53
N GLU A 457 6.97 -2.12 3.69
CA GLU A 457 6.18 -2.82 4.72
C GLU A 457 4.99 -2.02 5.25
N ASP A 458 5.09 -0.68 5.26
CA ASP A 458 4.01 0.20 5.72
C ASP A 458 2.83 0.25 4.72
N PHE A 459 2.98 -0.35 3.53
CA PHE A 459 1.91 -0.54 2.54
C PHE A 459 1.39 -1.99 2.52
N GLY A 460 1.92 -2.87 3.39
CA GLY A 460 1.49 -4.26 3.52
C GLY A 460 2.27 -5.27 2.67
N ASP A 461 3.30 -4.86 1.92
CA ASP A 461 4.20 -5.78 1.21
C ASP A 461 5.47 -6.03 2.05
N LEU A 462 5.68 -7.26 2.53
CA LEU A 462 6.81 -7.66 3.36
C LEU A 462 7.60 -8.82 2.72
N PRO A 463 8.22 -8.61 1.55
CA PRO A 463 8.82 -9.70 0.79
C PRO A 463 10.07 -10.30 1.47
N LEU A 464 10.71 -9.57 2.40
CA LEU A 464 11.80 -10.09 3.23
C LEU A 464 11.34 -11.14 4.25
N ASN A 465 10.07 -11.08 4.66
CA ASN A 465 9.49 -11.95 5.70
C ASN A 465 8.39 -12.85 5.13
N ASN A 466 8.45 -13.16 3.84
CA ASN A 466 7.47 -14.01 3.14
C ASN A 466 6.01 -13.49 3.18
N GLY A 467 5.81 -12.18 3.39
CA GLY A 467 4.51 -11.52 3.41
C GLY A 467 4.25 -10.75 2.11
N TRP A 468 4.22 -11.44 0.97
CA TRP A 468 4.05 -10.80 -0.34
C TRP A 468 2.64 -10.27 -0.57
N LEU A 469 2.55 -9.03 -1.05
CA LEU A 469 1.32 -8.43 -1.50
C LEU A 469 1.16 -8.57 -3.02
N ASN A 470 0.13 -9.28 -3.45
CA ASN A 470 -0.18 -9.52 -4.86
C ASN A 470 -1.45 -8.78 -5.30
N PRO A 471 -1.35 -7.50 -5.71
CA PRO A 471 -2.49 -6.77 -6.23
C PRO A 471 -3.02 -7.40 -7.53
N LEU A 472 -4.34 -7.32 -7.75
CA LEU A 472 -4.99 -7.82 -8.98
C LEU A 472 -4.41 -7.19 -10.25
N ASP A 473 -4.02 -5.91 -10.16
CA ASP A 473 -3.33 -5.19 -11.24
C ASP A 473 -2.06 -4.55 -10.67
N PRO A 474 -0.86 -5.11 -10.94
CA PRO A 474 0.41 -4.57 -10.48
C PRO A 474 0.67 -3.13 -10.88
N ARG A 475 0.03 -2.65 -11.97
CA ARG A 475 0.19 -1.28 -12.47
C ARG A 475 -0.58 -0.25 -11.66
N LYS A 476 -1.47 -0.69 -10.76
CA LYS A 476 -2.20 0.20 -9.85
C LYS A 476 -1.47 0.25 -8.50
N PRO A 477 -0.95 1.41 -8.09
CA PRO A 477 -0.22 1.51 -6.85
C PRO A 477 -1.17 1.55 -5.65
N ILE A 478 -0.64 1.21 -4.48
CA ILE A 478 -1.29 1.49 -3.20
C ILE A 478 -0.87 2.86 -2.74
N VAL A 479 -1.83 3.71 -2.43
CA VAL A 479 -1.59 5.08 -1.99
C VAL A 479 -1.82 5.20 -0.49
N ARG A 480 -0.89 5.87 0.20
CA ARG A 480 -1.03 6.27 1.61
C ARG A 480 -0.63 7.73 1.77
N ASP A 481 -1.37 8.42 2.63
CA ASP A 481 -1.13 9.82 2.99
C ASP A 481 -0.60 9.93 4.41
N GLY A 482 0.31 10.88 4.63
CA GLY A 482 0.73 11.29 5.96
C GLY A 482 0.74 12.80 6.08
N TYR A 483 1.00 13.30 7.29
CA TYR A 483 1.09 14.74 7.52
C TYR A 483 2.09 15.13 8.60
N ILE A 484 2.54 16.38 8.51
CA ILE A 484 3.43 17.05 9.47
C ILE A 484 2.66 18.25 10.00
N LYS A 485 2.53 18.35 11.32
CA LYS A 485 1.91 19.50 12.00
C LYS A 485 3.00 20.34 12.65
N TYR A 486 2.92 21.66 12.57
CA TYR A 486 3.84 22.52 13.31
C TYR A 486 3.15 23.73 13.93
N SER A 487 3.59 24.11 15.13
CA SER A 487 3.14 25.27 15.89
C SER A 487 4.13 25.55 17.03
N GLY A 488 4.05 26.71 17.66
CA GLY A 488 4.89 27.01 18.81
C GLY A 488 4.82 28.46 19.24
N THR A 489 5.43 28.75 20.37
CA THR A 489 5.40 30.07 21.00
C THR A 489 6.78 30.43 21.49
N VAL A 490 7.10 31.72 21.42
CA VAL A 490 8.27 32.33 22.06
C VAL A 490 7.82 33.34 23.09
N LYS A 491 8.58 33.47 24.19
CA LYS A 491 8.34 34.41 25.26
C LYS A 491 9.63 35.12 25.62
N ARG A 492 9.58 36.43 25.84
CA ARG A 492 10.75 37.22 26.28
C ARG A 492 10.39 38.09 27.48
N PRO A 493 11.15 37.98 28.59
CA PRO A 493 10.99 38.87 29.73
C PRO A 493 11.46 40.29 29.40
N TYR A 494 10.75 41.28 29.94
CA TYR A 494 11.14 42.69 29.95
C TYR A 494 10.97 43.25 31.37
N LYS A 495 11.50 44.44 31.60
CA LYS A 495 11.29 45.23 32.82
C LYS A 495 10.78 46.60 32.45
N TYR A 496 9.95 47.19 33.29
CA TYR A 496 9.42 48.55 33.12
C TYR A 496 9.32 49.23 34.48
N LYS A 497 9.16 50.55 34.47
CA LYS A 497 9.04 51.36 35.69
C LYS A 497 7.57 51.63 36.00
N GLU A 498 7.07 51.06 37.09
CA GLU A 498 5.75 51.36 37.64
C GLU A 498 5.88 52.45 38.71
N GLN A 499 5.05 53.49 38.64
CA GLN A 499 5.01 54.52 39.68
C GLN A 499 4.16 54.02 40.85
N VAL A 500 4.77 53.90 42.02
CA VAL A 500 4.08 53.51 43.26
C VAL A 500 4.08 54.71 44.20
N CYS A 501 2.88 55.14 44.56
CA CYS A 501 2.65 56.23 45.50
C CYS A 501 2.25 55.66 46.86
N ARG A 502 2.86 56.16 47.94
CA ARG A 502 2.45 55.84 49.31
C ARG A 502 2.16 57.14 50.05
N THR A 503 1.04 57.16 50.74
CA THR A 503 0.64 58.27 51.61
C THR A 503 1.29 58.09 52.97
N ASN A 504 2.03 59.09 53.44
CA ASN A 504 2.58 59.07 54.79
C ASN A 504 1.47 59.37 55.83
N ALA A 505 1.78 59.20 57.13
CA ALA A 505 0.83 59.43 58.23
C ALA A 505 0.29 60.88 58.34
N LYS A 506 0.79 61.81 57.51
CA LYS A 506 0.34 63.21 57.43
C LYS A 506 -0.54 63.51 56.22
N GLY A 507 -0.88 62.50 55.40
CA GLY A 507 -1.72 62.66 54.22
C GLY A 507 -0.99 63.13 52.95
N GLU A 508 0.35 63.20 52.96
CA GLU A 508 1.13 63.59 51.78
C GLU A 508 1.49 62.36 50.94
N GLU A 509 1.26 62.45 49.63
CA GLU A 509 1.52 61.37 48.67
C GLU A 509 2.95 61.46 48.12
N LYS A 510 3.79 60.45 48.39
CA LYS A 510 5.17 60.37 47.85
C LYS A 510 5.30 59.22 46.87
N CYS A 511 5.54 59.55 45.60
CA CYS A 511 5.68 58.57 44.51
C CYS A 511 7.14 58.25 44.21
N HIS A 512 7.43 56.99 43.93
CA HIS A 512 8.73 56.52 43.41
C HIS A 512 8.50 55.44 42.34
N TYR A 513 9.47 55.28 41.44
CA TYR A 513 9.41 54.22 40.42
C TYR A 513 10.02 52.93 40.95
N VAL A 514 9.34 51.80 40.73
CA VAL A 514 9.86 50.46 40.99
C VAL A 514 9.95 49.68 39.68
N ASP A 515 11.01 48.89 39.54
CA ASP A 515 11.15 47.97 38.40
C ASP A 515 10.17 46.81 38.57
N ARG A 516 9.28 46.63 37.58
CA ARG A 516 8.37 45.50 37.49
C ARG A 516 8.76 44.56 36.36
N PRO A 517 8.71 43.23 36.58
CA PRO A 517 8.91 42.27 35.51
C PRO A 517 7.66 42.16 34.64
N GLY A 518 7.86 42.00 33.35
CA GLY A 518 6.81 41.65 32.38
C GLY A 518 7.30 40.56 31.43
N VAL A 519 6.38 39.94 30.70
CA VAL A 519 6.70 38.94 29.67
C VAL A 519 5.88 39.23 28.44
N GLN A 520 6.53 39.31 27.29
CA GLN A 520 5.87 39.32 25.98
C GLN A 520 5.91 37.95 25.34
N SER A 521 4.89 37.62 24.55
CA SER A 521 4.81 36.36 23.80
C SER A 521 4.44 36.59 22.35
N ALA A 522 4.97 35.76 21.46
CA ALA A 522 4.61 35.72 20.05
C ALA A 522 4.55 34.28 19.58
N ASP A 523 3.61 33.98 18.69
CA ASP A 523 3.43 32.64 18.16
C ASP A 523 4.11 32.48 16.80
N PHE A 524 4.63 31.29 16.56
CA PHE A 524 4.89 30.81 15.21
C PHE A 524 3.55 30.47 14.55
N SER A 525 3.45 30.64 13.23
CA SER A 525 2.23 30.27 12.51
C SER A 525 1.97 28.76 12.60
N GLU A 526 0.74 28.37 12.94
CA GLU A 526 0.33 26.97 12.94
C GLU A 526 -0.01 26.53 11.52
N ASN A 527 0.43 25.32 11.13
CA ASN A 527 0.05 24.73 9.86
C ASN A 527 0.13 23.19 9.86
N ILE A 528 -0.51 22.58 8.87
CA ILE A 528 -0.46 21.15 8.57
C ILE A 528 -0.04 20.97 7.12
N VAL A 529 1.03 20.19 6.90
CA VAL A 529 1.52 19.83 5.58
C VAL A 529 1.28 18.34 5.37
N LYS A 530 0.53 17.97 4.32
CA LYS A 530 0.35 16.56 3.94
C LYS A 530 1.26 16.17 2.79
N GLN A 531 1.67 14.90 2.74
CA GLN A 531 2.37 14.29 1.61
C GLN A 531 1.74 12.94 1.31
N ALA A 532 1.66 12.60 0.03
CA ALA A 532 1.16 11.32 -0.46
C ALA A 532 2.31 10.48 -1.02
N TYR A 533 2.20 9.17 -0.85
CA TYR A 533 3.14 8.19 -1.36
C TYR A 533 2.38 7.05 -2.02
N GLU A 534 2.92 6.56 -3.12
CA GLU A 534 2.35 5.45 -3.87
C GLU A 534 3.38 4.33 -3.98
N MET A 535 2.96 3.09 -3.73
CA MET A 535 3.84 1.91 -3.83
C MET A 535 3.33 0.97 -4.91
N TYR A 536 4.26 0.55 -5.77
CA TYR A 536 4.03 -0.47 -6.79
C TYR A 536 4.50 -1.85 -6.28
N SER A 537 3.68 -2.89 -6.46
CA SER A 537 4.01 -4.25 -6.02
C SER A 537 3.88 -5.27 -7.15
N TYR A 538 4.91 -6.10 -7.29
CA TYR A 538 4.94 -7.25 -8.19
C TYR A 538 5.94 -8.26 -7.63
N ASN A 539 5.48 -9.47 -7.31
CA ASN A 539 6.26 -10.50 -6.61
C ASN A 539 6.53 -11.75 -7.47
N GLY A 540 6.49 -11.57 -8.79
CA GLY A 540 6.69 -12.62 -9.77
C GLY A 540 5.39 -13.34 -10.12
N MET A 541 5.41 -14.06 -11.23
CA MET A 541 4.32 -14.95 -11.62
C MET A 541 4.46 -16.31 -10.96
N GLU A 542 3.32 -16.91 -10.62
CA GLU A 542 3.26 -18.24 -10.02
C GLU A 542 3.90 -19.31 -10.90
N THR A 543 3.65 -19.27 -12.21
CA THR A 543 4.19 -20.23 -13.18
C THR A 543 4.89 -19.52 -14.32
N VAL A 544 6.18 -19.80 -14.52
CA VAL A 544 6.92 -19.43 -15.74
C VAL A 544 6.49 -20.36 -16.88
N PRO A 545 6.10 -19.83 -18.06
CA PRO A 545 5.70 -20.65 -19.18
C PRO A 545 6.79 -21.68 -19.56
N PRO A 546 6.46 -22.99 -19.61
CA PRO A 546 7.43 -24.02 -19.90
C PRO A 546 7.83 -23.98 -21.38
N LEU A 547 9.11 -24.23 -21.66
CA LEU A 547 9.58 -24.38 -23.03
C LEU A 547 9.22 -25.77 -23.59
N PRO A 548 8.91 -25.86 -24.90
CA PRO A 548 8.55 -27.12 -25.52
C PRO A 548 9.77 -28.04 -25.67
N TYR A 549 9.69 -29.25 -25.09
CA TYR A 549 10.66 -30.31 -25.27
C TYR A 549 10.09 -31.46 -26.11
N LYS A 550 10.98 -32.17 -26.81
CA LYS A 550 10.63 -33.27 -27.71
C LYS A 550 10.72 -34.61 -26.97
N ASN A 551 9.74 -35.47 -27.23
CA ASN A 551 9.71 -36.87 -26.82
C ASN A 551 9.68 -37.74 -28.08
N THR A 552 10.86 -38.11 -28.60
CA THR A 552 10.99 -38.79 -29.91
C THR A 552 12.08 -39.84 -29.93
N ILE A 553 11.89 -40.85 -30.76
CA ILE A 553 12.92 -41.84 -31.13
C ILE A 553 13.11 -41.76 -32.65
N ASN A 554 14.31 -41.41 -33.08
CA ASN A 554 14.68 -41.29 -34.49
C ASN A 554 15.66 -42.40 -34.87
N PRO A 555 15.20 -43.48 -35.54
CA PRO A 555 16.07 -44.54 -36.01
C PRO A 555 16.81 -44.12 -37.28
N THR A 556 18.08 -44.52 -37.38
CA THR A 556 18.95 -44.36 -38.54
C THR A 556 19.75 -45.65 -38.71
N ALA A 557 20.08 -46.04 -39.95
CA ALA A 557 20.89 -47.22 -40.22
C ALA A 557 21.78 -46.98 -41.43
N GLY A 558 22.92 -47.67 -41.49
CA GLY A 558 23.89 -47.51 -42.58
C GLY A 558 24.97 -48.58 -42.54
N GLY A 559 26.00 -48.40 -43.37
CA GLY A 559 27.13 -49.33 -43.50
C GLY A 559 27.00 -50.29 -44.68
N LYS A 560 28.11 -50.99 -44.99
CA LYS A 560 28.18 -52.03 -46.03
C LYS A 560 27.99 -53.42 -45.40
N ALA A 561 27.80 -54.46 -46.20
CA ALA A 561 27.79 -55.83 -45.67
C ALA A 561 29.11 -56.14 -44.94
N GLY A 562 29.04 -56.68 -43.72
CA GLY A 562 30.20 -56.89 -42.82
C GLY A 562 30.45 -55.73 -41.84
N ASP A 563 29.85 -54.55 -42.07
CA ASP A 563 29.99 -53.37 -41.19
C ASP A 563 28.65 -52.61 -41.07
N LYS A 564 27.54 -53.36 -40.99
CA LYS A 564 26.22 -52.75 -40.82
C LYS A 564 26.05 -52.21 -39.41
N TRP A 565 25.42 -51.05 -39.31
CA TRP A 565 25.08 -50.42 -38.04
C TRP A 565 23.66 -49.86 -38.02
N TRP A 566 23.09 -49.79 -36.82
CA TRP A 566 21.77 -49.22 -36.53
C TRP A 566 21.88 -48.30 -35.32
N LYS A 567 21.35 -47.09 -35.42
CA LYS A 567 21.42 -46.07 -34.36
C LYS A 567 20.03 -45.49 -34.09
N TRP A 568 19.59 -45.58 -32.84
CA TRP A 568 18.43 -44.86 -32.33
C TRP A 568 18.90 -43.62 -31.59
N ASN A 569 18.42 -42.46 -32.01
CA ASN A 569 18.59 -41.21 -31.26
C ASN A 569 17.31 -40.97 -30.47
N LEU A 570 17.46 -40.80 -29.15
CA LEU A 570 16.37 -40.61 -28.21
C LEU A 570 16.40 -39.17 -27.70
N LEU A 571 15.24 -38.54 -27.62
CA LEU A 571 15.04 -37.23 -27.00
C LEU A 571 13.86 -37.32 -26.06
N TRP A 572 14.02 -36.99 -24.78
CA TRP A 572 12.91 -36.91 -23.83
C TRP A 572 13.06 -35.71 -22.90
N THR A 573 11.94 -35.24 -22.35
CA THR A 573 11.94 -34.25 -21.27
C THR A 573 12.60 -34.86 -20.03
N ASN A 574 13.62 -34.21 -19.48
CA ASN A 574 14.32 -34.66 -18.28
C ASN A 574 13.40 -34.63 -17.05
N GLU A 575 13.78 -35.36 -15.99
CA GLU A 575 13.17 -35.22 -14.67
C GLU A 575 13.19 -33.76 -14.19
N SER A 576 12.16 -33.36 -13.45
CA SER A 576 12.02 -32.02 -12.88
C SER A 576 12.65 -31.93 -11.49
N TYR A 577 13.33 -30.82 -11.21
CA TYR A 577 13.92 -30.55 -9.89
C TYR A 577 13.55 -29.16 -9.39
N GLU A 578 12.91 -29.07 -8.23
CA GLU A 578 12.55 -27.78 -7.63
C GLU A 578 13.78 -27.08 -7.03
N TYR A 579 13.78 -25.75 -7.10
CA TYR A 579 14.80 -24.90 -6.52
C TYR A 579 14.24 -23.56 -6.04
N SER A 580 14.86 -23.00 -5.01
CA SER A 580 14.56 -21.68 -4.47
C SER A 580 15.27 -20.59 -5.27
N VAL A 581 14.58 -19.47 -5.45
CA VAL A 581 15.08 -18.29 -6.16
C VAL A 581 15.05 -17.07 -5.26
N LEU A 582 15.76 -16.02 -5.68
CA LEU A 582 15.74 -14.70 -5.07
C LEU A 582 15.62 -13.61 -6.12
N ARG A 583 15.39 -12.39 -5.65
CA ARG A 583 15.49 -11.15 -6.41
C ARG A 583 16.29 -10.12 -5.63
N TRP A 584 16.81 -9.13 -6.31
CA TRP A 584 17.49 -8.00 -5.68
C TRP A 584 16.54 -6.81 -5.56
N MET A 585 16.48 -6.24 -4.37
CA MET A 585 15.80 -4.98 -4.09
C MET A 585 16.78 -4.01 -3.42
N HIS A 586 16.46 -2.72 -3.35
CA HIS A 586 17.37 -1.73 -2.75
C HIS A 586 16.63 -0.65 -1.97
N HIS A 587 17.38 0.24 -1.34
CA HIS A 587 16.85 1.43 -0.68
C HIS A 587 17.18 2.68 -1.52
N LEU A 588 16.40 3.74 -1.36
CA LEU A 588 16.64 5.06 -1.97
C LEU A 588 17.04 6.08 -0.90
N ASP A 589 18.13 6.80 -1.14
CA ASP A 589 18.58 7.89 -0.27
C ASP A 589 17.74 9.17 -0.45
N GLU A 590 18.07 10.23 0.30
CA GLU A 590 17.37 11.52 0.22
C GLU A 590 17.41 12.19 -1.17
N ASN A 591 18.31 11.74 -2.05
CA ASN A 591 18.49 12.24 -3.43
C ASN A 591 17.91 11.28 -4.48
N GLY A 592 17.28 10.18 -4.06
CA GLY A 592 16.76 9.14 -4.97
C GLY A 592 17.84 8.23 -5.55
N LYS A 593 19.03 8.13 -4.93
CA LYS A 593 20.07 7.20 -5.36
C LYS A 593 19.91 5.83 -4.70
N PRO A 594 20.01 4.72 -5.47
CA PRO A 594 20.04 3.37 -4.93
C PRO A 594 21.20 3.14 -3.97
N PHE A 595 20.95 2.46 -2.86
CA PHE A 595 21.98 1.95 -1.95
C PHE A 595 21.50 0.68 -1.24
N ASN A 596 22.45 -0.08 -0.67
CA ASN A 596 22.20 -1.30 0.11
C ASN A 596 21.30 -2.30 -0.63
N TYR A 597 21.79 -2.84 -1.75
CA TYR A 597 21.13 -3.93 -2.45
C TYR A 597 21.00 -5.14 -1.52
N THR A 598 19.78 -5.65 -1.41
CA THR A 598 19.37 -6.66 -0.45
C THR A 598 18.75 -7.84 -1.19
N GLU A 599 19.19 -9.04 -0.84
CA GLU A 599 18.63 -10.29 -1.31
C GLU A 599 17.23 -10.49 -0.72
N VAL A 600 16.25 -10.72 -1.58
CA VAL A 600 14.86 -10.94 -1.18
C VAL A 600 14.41 -12.27 -1.75
N PRO A 601 13.86 -13.20 -0.93
CA PRO A 601 13.35 -14.47 -1.43
C PRO A 601 12.28 -14.25 -2.52
N GLY A 602 12.36 -15.01 -3.61
CA GLY A 602 11.28 -15.07 -4.58
C GLY A 602 10.07 -15.77 -3.97
N GLN A 603 8.87 -15.32 -4.33
CA GLN A 603 7.64 -15.88 -3.77
C GLN A 603 7.43 -17.34 -4.17
N TYR A 604 7.80 -17.69 -5.41
CA TYR A 604 7.53 -18.98 -6.01
C TYR A 604 8.83 -19.72 -6.26
N LYS A 605 8.87 -21.00 -5.87
CA LYS A 605 9.94 -21.90 -6.29
C LYS A 605 9.84 -22.13 -7.80
N ARG A 606 10.98 -22.45 -8.40
CA ARG A 606 11.08 -22.75 -9.82
C ARG A 606 11.48 -24.20 -10.02
N THR A 607 11.21 -24.71 -11.21
CA THR A 607 11.46 -26.11 -11.55
C THR A 607 12.46 -26.18 -12.69
N PHE A 608 13.61 -26.80 -12.44
CA PHE A 608 14.62 -27.00 -13.45
C PHE A 608 14.19 -28.16 -14.33
N ILE A 609 14.08 -27.90 -15.62
CA ILE A 609 13.69 -28.89 -16.62
C ILE A 609 14.40 -28.59 -17.94
N GLN A 610 14.94 -29.64 -18.57
CA GLN A 610 15.73 -29.54 -19.80
C GLN A 610 15.48 -30.74 -20.73
N GLN A 611 15.94 -30.64 -21.97
CA GLN A 611 15.92 -31.75 -22.93
C GLN A 611 17.03 -32.75 -22.62
N ALA A 612 16.67 -33.95 -22.16
CA ALA A 612 17.58 -35.08 -22.08
C ALA A 612 17.67 -35.79 -23.45
N SER A 613 18.77 -36.50 -23.66
CA SER A 613 19.02 -37.22 -24.91
C SER A 613 19.76 -38.52 -24.71
N GLY A 614 19.66 -39.41 -25.69
CA GLY A 614 20.33 -40.70 -25.65
C GLY A 614 20.60 -41.25 -27.04
N SER A 615 21.48 -42.23 -27.11
CA SER A 615 21.80 -42.94 -28.33
C SER A 615 22.09 -44.41 -28.05
N VAL A 616 21.48 -45.29 -28.83
CA VAL A 616 21.77 -46.72 -28.84
C VAL A 616 22.27 -47.06 -30.24
N GLN A 617 23.54 -47.43 -30.37
CA GLN A 617 24.16 -47.74 -31.66
C GLN A 617 24.67 -49.17 -31.67
N TRP A 618 23.99 -50.02 -32.44
CA TRP A 618 24.38 -51.40 -32.71
C TRP A 618 25.31 -51.46 -33.92
N GLN A 619 26.29 -52.36 -33.88
CA GLN A 619 27.22 -52.63 -34.97
C GLN A 619 27.54 -54.12 -35.01
N GLN A 620 27.69 -54.65 -36.24
CA GLN A 620 28.30 -55.95 -36.43
C GLN A 620 29.80 -55.87 -36.06
N GLY A 621 30.29 -56.81 -35.25
CA GLY A 621 31.72 -57.10 -35.17
C GLY A 621 32.06 -58.16 -36.20
N ASP A 622 32.80 -59.18 -35.80
CA ASP A 622 33.04 -60.36 -36.64
C ASP A 622 31.71 -61.10 -36.86
N THR A 623 31.15 -60.98 -38.06
CA THR A 623 29.90 -61.63 -38.45
C THR A 623 30.08 -63.14 -38.54
N GLN A 624 28.96 -63.88 -38.55
CA GLN A 624 29.02 -65.33 -38.77
C GLN A 624 29.70 -65.68 -40.10
N ALA A 625 29.42 -64.91 -41.15
CA ALA A 625 30.01 -65.13 -42.46
C ALA A 625 31.54 -64.96 -42.47
N GLU A 626 32.06 -63.95 -41.75
CA GLU A 626 33.49 -63.70 -41.62
C GLU A 626 34.17 -64.80 -40.80
N GLU A 627 33.58 -65.19 -39.68
CA GLU A 627 34.08 -66.24 -38.80
C GLU A 627 34.11 -67.63 -39.48
N TYR A 628 33.09 -67.96 -40.29
CA TYR A 628 33.07 -69.21 -41.05
C TYR A 628 33.84 -69.15 -42.38
N GLY A 629 34.22 -67.96 -42.84
CA GLY A 629 34.86 -67.71 -44.13
C GLY A 629 36.10 -68.57 -44.37
N PRO A 630 37.08 -68.61 -43.43
CA PRO A 630 38.28 -69.43 -43.56
C PRO A 630 37.97 -70.92 -43.74
N SER A 631 37.11 -71.51 -42.88
CA SER A 631 36.71 -72.91 -42.99
C SER A 631 35.95 -73.19 -44.29
N ARG A 632 35.13 -72.24 -44.75
CA ARG A 632 34.39 -72.36 -46.01
C ARG A 632 35.33 -72.33 -47.23
N GLN A 633 36.33 -71.45 -47.22
CA GLN A 633 37.33 -71.36 -48.27
C GLN A 633 38.23 -72.60 -48.30
N ALA A 634 38.65 -73.08 -47.14
CA ALA A 634 39.42 -74.32 -47.01
C ALA A 634 38.67 -75.52 -47.59
N ALA A 635 37.36 -75.64 -47.32
CA ALA A 635 36.51 -76.69 -47.90
C ALA A 635 36.42 -76.60 -49.43
N LYS A 636 36.27 -75.40 -49.99
CA LYS A 636 36.28 -75.19 -51.45
C LYS A 636 37.61 -75.60 -52.10
N GLN A 637 38.72 -75.43 -51.38
CA GLN A 637 40.08 -75.79 -51.82
C GLN A 637 40.46 -77.24 -51.47
N GLN A 638 39.57 -78.01 -50.84
CA GLN A 638 39.82 -79.40 -50.42
C GLN A 638 41.05 -79.54 -49.49
N SER A 639 41.29 -78.56 -48.64
CA SER A 639 42.39 -78.57 -47.67
C SER A 639 42.23 -79.70 -46.65
N THR A 640 43.33 -80.38 -46.31
CA THR A 640 43.38 -81.42 -45.27
C THR A 640 43.85 -80.90 -43.90
N LYS A 641 44.21 -79.61 -43.83
CA LYS A 641 44.63 -78.95 -42.59
C LYS A 641 43.45 -78.84 -41.63
N LYS A 642 43.56 -79.41 -40.42
CA LYS A 642 42.45 -79.48 -39.45
C LYS A 642 42.19 -78.16 -38.73
N ASP A 643 43.24 -77.39 -38.51
CA ASP A 643 43.29 -76.09 -37.84
C ASP A 643 42.44 -75.01 -38.53
N VAL A 644 42.24 -75.09 -39.85
CA VAL A 644 41.38 -74.15 -40.59
C VAL A 644 39.88 -74.47 -40.51
N TYR A 645 39.51 -75.61 -39.92
CA TYR A 645 38.11 -76.02 -39.71
C TYR A 645 37.64 -75.82 -38.27
N ASP A 646 38.34 -75.06 -37.44
CA ASP A 646 38.06 -74.85 -36.01
C ASP A 646 36.61 -74.47 -35.66
N LYS A 647 35.88 -73.80 -36.57
CA LYS A 647 34.48 -73.41 -36.36
C LYS A 647 33.46 -74.40 -36.91
N ALA A 648 33.65 -74.91 -38.12
CA ALA A 648 32.68 -75.81 -38.75
C ALA A 648 33.32 -76.68 -39.83
N VAL A 649 32.83 -77.92 -39.95
CA VAL A 649 33.19 -78.81 -41.06
C VAL A 649 32.20 -78.61 -42.20
N PHE A 650 32.63 -77.89 -43.23
CA PHE A 650 31.86 -77.74 -44.47
C PHE A 650 32.16 -78.90 -45.42
N ALA A 651 31.15 -79.31 -46.20
CA ALA A 651 31.33 -80.37 -47.19
C ALA A 651 32.41 -79.98 -48.23
N THR A 652 33.30 -80.91 -48.58
CA THR A 652 34.37 -80.74 -49.57
C THR A 652 34.00 -81.27 -50.96
N ASP A 653 32.89 -82.00 -51.07
CA ASP A 653 32.34 -82.52 -52.33
C ASP A 653 32.12 -81.38 -53.33
N ARG A 654 32.67 -81.50 -54.54
CA ARG A 654 32.57 -80.45 -55.58
C ARG A 654 31.10 -80.10 -55.90
N GLN A 655 30.22 -81.11 -55.94
CA GLN A 655 28.79 -80.93 -56.22
C GLN A 655 28.03 -80.15 -55.15
N LEU A 656 28.53 -80.11 -53.91
CA LEU A 656 27.91 -79.40 -52.79
C LEU A 656 28.40 -77.96 -52.68
N GLN A 657 29.47 -77.58 -53.40
CA GLN A 657 30.02 -76.22 -53.35
C GLN A 657 29.09 -75.13 -53.91
N LYS A 658 28.05 -75.51 -54.65
CA LYS A 658 26.98 -74.61 -55.13
C LYS A 658 26.18 -73.96 -54.00
N TYR A 659 26.18 -74.54 -52.80
CA TYR A 659 25.52 -73.97 -51.63
C TYR A 659 26.46 -73.01 -50.86
N ALA A 660 25.89 -72.00 -50.22
CA ALA A 660 26.66 -70.99 -49.49
C ALA A 660 27.40 -71.58 -48.28
N TYR A 661 26.70 -72.37 -47.45
CA TYR A 661 27.24 -73.03 -46.27
C TYR A 661 26.77 -74.50 -46.20
N PRO A 662 27.31 -75.41 -47.04
CA PRO A 662 26.95 -76.82 -47.08
C PRO A 662 27.63 -77.61 -45.96
N ILE A 663 26.88 -78.40 -45.22
CA ILE A 663 27.41 -79.32 -44.19
C ILE A 663 26.82 -80.72 -44.37
N LYS A 664 27.56 -81.74 -43.93
CA LYS A 664 27.03 -83.08 -43.66
C LYS A 664 26.65 -83.16 -42.18
N SER A 665 25.52 -83.76 -41.86
CA SER A 665 25.07 -83.91 -40.47
C SER A 665 25.95 -84.88 -39.68
N GLY A 666 26.09 -84.66 -38.37
CA GLY A 666 26.95 -85.50 -37.50
C GLY A 666 28.34 -84.90 -37.25
N TYR A 667 28.79 -83.96 -38.08
CA TYR A 667 30.00 -83.19 -37.83
C TYR A 667 29.75 -82.01 -36.90
N TYR A 668 30.83 -81.44 -36.34
CA TYR A 668 30.70 -80.25 -35.52
C TYR A 668 30.44 -78.98 -36.34
N PHE A 669 29.58 -78.14 -35.79
CA PHE A 669 29.21 -76.83 -36.30
C PHE A 669 29.06 -75.90 -35.10
N ASN A 670 30.04 -75.05 -34.87
CA ASN A 670 30.11 -74.22 -33.67
C ASN A 670 29.41 -72.90 -33.92
N PRO A 671 28.42 -72.50 -33.09
CA PRO A 671 27.91 -71.14 -33.09
C PRO A 671 29.05 -70.13 -32.95
N THR A 672 28.98 -69.03 -33.68
CA THR A 672 30.02 -67.98 -33.66
C THR A 672 29.43 -66.60 -33.94
N GLY A 673 30.25 -65.56 -33.83
CA GLY A 673 29.93 -64.17 -34.11
C GLY A 673 30.11 -63.23 -32.91
N THR A 674 30.49 -61.99 -33.19
CA THR A 674 30.65 -60.92 -32.21
C THR A 674 29.81 -59.71 -32.61
N TYR A 675 29.02 -59.17 -31.69
CA TYR A 675 28.16 -58.01 -31.92
C TYR A 675 28.38 -56.95 -30.85
N ARG A 676 28.28 -55.68 -31.21
CA ARG A 676 28.59 -54.57 -30.29
C ARG A 676 27.43 -53.58 -30.24
N VAL A 677 27.22 -52.99 -29.08
CA VAL A 677 26.33 -51.85 -28.91
C VAL A 677 26.96 -50.80 -28.02
N LYS A 678 26.95 -49.56 -28.50
CA LYS A 678 27.34 -48.38 -27.74
C LYS A 678 26.09 -47.64 -27.29
N ILE A 679 25.98 -47.41 -26.00
CA ILE A 679 24.82 -46.74 -25.38
C ILE A 679 25.33 -45.47 -24.75
N THR A 680 24.74 -44.32 -25.07
CA THR A 680 25.09 -43.03 -24.48
C THR A 680 23.83 -42.31 -24.01
N THR A 681 23.86 -41.68 -22.83
CA THR A 681 22.78 -40.81 -22.34
C THR A 681 23.33 -39.50 -21.82
N VAL A 682 22.57 -38.42 -21.99
CA VAL A 682 22.81 -37.09 -21.41
C VAL A 682 21.57 -36.70 -20.62
N THR A 683 21.71 -36.58 -19.31
CA THR A 683 20.64 -36.18 -18.38
C THR A 683 21.10 -35.04 -17.48
N TYR A 684 20.16 -34.40 -16.79
CA TYR A 684 20.43 -33.30 -15.86
C TYR A 684 19.89 -33.65 -14.48
N LYS A 685 20.66 -33.49 -13.42
CA LYS A 685 20.21 -33.81 -12.05
C LYS A 685 21.07 -33.14 -10.97
N PRO A 686 20.61 -33.06 -9.72
CA PRO A 686 21.33 -32.34 -8.67
C PRO A 686 22.51 -33.09 -8.05
N THR A 687 22.80 -34.34 -8.47
CA THR A 687 23.92 -35.13 -7.95
C THR A 687 24.88 -35.59 -9.06
N LYS A 688 26.12 -35.91 -8.70
CA LYS A 688 27.16 -36.40 -9.63
C LYS A 688 27.13 -37.92 -9.85
N ASP A 689 26.18 -38.60 -9.21
CA ASP A 689 26.10 -40.06 -9.21
C ASP A 689 25.78 -40.59 -10.62
N ASP A 690 25.97 -41.88 -10.85
CA ASP A 690 25.47 -42.53 -12.07
C ASP A 690 23.96 -42.34 -12.21
N THR A 691 23.47 -42.30 -13.45
CA THR A 691 22.03 -42.17 -13.69
C THR A 691 21.39 -43.54 -13.75
N LYS A 692 20.17 -43.59 -13.24
CA LYS A 692 19.39 -44.82 -13.26
C LYS A 692 18.77 -45.03 -14.64
N ASP A 693 18.47 -43.95 -15.35
CA ASP A 693 18.12 -43.92 -16.78
C ASP A 693 19.12 -44.72 -17.62
N HIS A 694 20.42 -44.42 -17.50
CA HIS A 694 21.47 -45.10 -18.26
C HIS A 694 21.56 -46.59 -17.90
N LYS A 695 21.61 -46.91 -16.61
CA LYS A 695 21.71 -48.30 -16.12
C LYS A 695 20.56 -49.16 -16.61
N ASP A 696 19.36 -48.62 -16.58
CA ASP A 696 18.16 -49.36 -16.97
C ASP A 696 18.05 -49.49 -18.50
N LEU A 697 18.43 -48.46 -19.26
CA LEU A 697 18.54 -48.55 -20.72
C LEU A 697 19.57 -49.60 -21.15
N VAL A 698 20.77 -49.61 -20.54
CA VAL A 698 21.81 -50.63 -20.79
C VAL A 698 21.28 -52.03 -20.56
N LYS A 699 20.62 -52.25 -19.41
CA LYS A 699 20.02 -53.54 -19.07
C LYS A 699 18.92 -53.95 -20.06
N ALA A 700 18.08 -53.00 -20.48
CA ALA A 700 16.99 -53.24 -21.42
C ALA A 700 17.56 -53.67 -22.79
N VAL A 701 18.56 -52.95 -23.29
CA VAL A 701 19.26 -53.26 -24.55
C VAL A 701 20.00 -54.60 -24.48
N ILE A 702 20.68 -54.93 -23.38
CA ILE A 702 21.31 -56.25 -23.19
C ILE A 702 20.29 -57.39 -23.30
N ASN A 703 19.12 -57.21 -22.68
CA ASN A 703 18.07 -58.23 -22.67
C ASN A 703 17.37 -58.42 -24.02
N SER A 704 17.54 -57.48 -24.96
CA SER A 704 16.92 -57.50 -26.28
C SER A 704 17.66 -58.39 -27.29
N PHE A 705 18.92 -58.74 -27.02
CA PHE A 705 19.75 -59.51 -27.94
C PHE A 705 19.35 -60.98 -27.99
N LYS A 706 19.22 -61.52 -29.21
CA LYS A 706 18.94 -62.93 -29.49
C LYS A 706 19.89 -63.50 -30.54
N TYR A 707 20.49 -64.64 -30.22
CA TYR A 707 21.12 -65.53 -31.19
C TYR A 707 20.24 -66.75 -31.40
N GLN A 708 19.84 -67.02 -32.64
CA GLN A 708 18.81 -68.01 -32.95
C GLN A 708 19.32 -69.00 -34.01
N SER A 709 19.06 -70.29 -33.81
CA SER A 709 19.46 -71.36 -34.74
C SER A 709 18.42 -72.47 -34.74
N ASP A 710 18.00 -72.91 -35.93
CA ASP A 710 17.15 -74.10 -36.10
C ASP A 710 17.95 -75.38 -36.42
N LEU A 711 19.29 -75.30 -36.44
CA LEU A 711 20.18 -76.47 -36.47
C LEU A 711 19.91 -77.38 -35.26
N ILE A 712 20.11 -78.68 -35.50
CA ILE A 712 19.85 -79.74 -34.53
C ILE A 712 21.18 -80.31 -34.07
N TYR A 713 21.42 -80.25 -32.76
CA TYR A 713 22.63 -80.72 -32.12
C TYR A 713 22.39 -82.02 -31.37
N ILE A 714 23.47 -82.72 -31.03
CA ILE A 714 23.45 -83.86 -30.11
C ILE A 714 24.01 -83.45 -28.75
N ASN A 715 23.25 -83.67 -27.69
CA ASN A 715 23.72 -83.42 -26.33
C ASN A 715 24.47 -84.63 -25.73
N ALA A 716 25.05 -84.47 -24.55
CA ALA A 716 25.82 -85.50 -23.84
C ALA A 716 24.98 -86.74 -23.49
N LYS A 717 23.65 -86.58 -23.38
CA LYS A 717 22.68 -87.69 -23.21
C LYS A 717 22.29 -88.36 -24.53
N LYS A 718 22.99 -88.04 -25.62
CA LYS A 718 22.73 -88.52 -26.99
C LYS A 718 21.33 -88.19 -27.50
N LYS A 719 20.73 -87.10 -26.99
CA LYS A 719 19.42 -86.61 -27.43
C LYS A 719 19.55 -85.53 -28.50
N PRO A 720 18.64 -85.49 -29.48
CA PRO A 720 18.52 -84.43 -30.46
C PRO A 720 17.97 -83.17 -29.79
N VAL A 721 18.68 -82.05 -29.89
CA VAL A 721 18.29 -80.80 -29.24
C VAL A 721 18.49 -79.60 -30.17
N ASN A 722 17.76 -78.51 -29.94
CA ASN A 722 18.11 -77.22 -30.56
C ASN A 722 19.27 -76.54 -29.80
N ILE A 723 19.68 -75.34 -30.25
CA ILE A 723 20.81 -74.62 -29.62
C ILE A 723 20.57 -74.29 -28.14
N SER A 724 19.31 -74.14 -27.70
CA SER A 724 18.92 -73.92 -26.31
C SER A 724 18.85 -75.21 -25.47
N ASN A 725 19.32 -76.34 -26.01
CA ASN A 725 19.29 -77.67 -25.39
C ASN A 725 17.87 -78.22 -25.13
N VAL A 726 16.87 -77.78 -25.90
CA VAL A 726 15.50 -78.33 -25.83
C VAL A 726 15.40 -79.56 -26.72
N GLU A 727 14.94 -80.68 -26.16
CA GLU A 727 14.77 -81.95 -26.89
C GLU A 727 13.76 -81.82 -28.03
N LEU A 728 14.10 -82.40 -29.18
CA LEU A 728 13.30 -82.31 -30.40
C LEU A 728 12.58 -83.63 -30.68
N ASN A 729 11.31 -83.52 -31.07
CA ASN A 729 10.49 -84.66 -31.45
C ASN A 729 10.90 -85.21 -32.82
N LYS A 730 10.82 -86.53 -32.97
CA LYS A 730 10.98 -87.20 -34.27
C LYS A 730 9.92 -86.70 -35.27
N GLN A 731 10.32 -86.58 -36.53
CA GLN A 731 9.46 -86.25 -37.66
C GLN A 731 9.96 -87.02 -38.89
N GLY A 732 9.21 -88.06 -39.29
CA GLY A 732 9.64 -88.98 -40.36
C GLY A 732 10.99 -89.63 -40.05
N VAL A 733 11.91 -89.61 -41.01
CA VAL A 733 13.28 -90.16 -40.89
C VAL A 733 14.25 -89.29 -40.06
N GLY A 734 13.81 -88.13 -39.56
CA GLY A 734 14.65 -87.22 -38.77
C GLY A 734 13.88 -86.54 -37.64
N PHE A 735 14.17 -85.27 -37.39
CA PHE A 735 13.62 -84.50 -36.26
C PHE A 735 12.99 -83.18 -36.73
N LYS A 736 11.94 -82.75 -36.02
CA LYS A 736 11.27 -81.48 -36.30
C LYS A 736 12.22 -80.32 -36.05
N LYS A 737 12.42 -79.47 -37.07
CA LYS A 737 13.19 -78.23 -36.94
C LYS A 737 12.44 -77.26 -36.02
N VAL A 738 13.08 -76.86 -34.93
CA VAL A 738 12.56 -75.87 -33.98
C VAL A 738 13.66 -74.87 -33.68
N MET A 739 13.38 -73.60 -33.94
CA MET A 739 14.30 -72.50 -33.64
C MET A 739 14.62 -72.48 -32.15
N GLY A 740 15.89 -72.66 -31.79
CA GLY A 740 16.39 -72.39 -30.46
C GLY A 740 16.93 -70.95 -30.38
N GLU A 741 16.93 -70.39 -29.17
CA GLU A 741 17.39 -69.03 -28.89
C GLU A 741 18.35 -69.01 -27.69
N ILE A 742 19.46 -68.30 -27.83
CA ILE A 742 20.38 -67.93 -26.76
C ILE A 742 20.23 -66.43 -26.51
N THR A 743 20.06 -66.06 -25.25
CA THR A 743 19.83 -64.67 -24.82
C THR A 743 20.70 -64.34 -23.63
N ALA A 744 20.86 -63.06 -23.28
CA ALA A 744 21.61 -62.67 -22.08
C ALA A 744 21.05 -63.30 -20.79
N LYS A 745 19.73 -63.49 -20.70
CA LYS A 745 19.06 -64.15 -19.56
C LYS A 745 19.22 -65.67 -19.57
N LYS A 746 19.34 -66.28 -20.75
CA LYS A 746 19.54 -67.72 -20.95
C LYS A 746 20.79 -67.95 -21.82
N PRO A 747 21.99 -67.70 -21.27
CA PRO A 747 23.23 -67.70 -22.05
C PRO A 747 23.81 -69.10 -22.30
N LYS A 748 23.24 -70.13 -21.66
CA LYS A 748 23.69 -71.52 -21.78
C LYS A 748 22.90 -72.24 -22.87
N GLY A 749 23.60 -73.00 -23.71
CA GLY A 749 23.02 -73.81 -24.77
C GLY A 749 23.20 -75.30 -24.54
N VAL A 750 23.46 -76.05 -25.62
CA VAL A 750 23.73 -77.49 -25.63
C VAL A 750 24.76 -77.87 -24.54
N ASN A 751 24.47 -78.94 -23.79
CA ASN A 751 25.31 -79.41 -22.67
C ASN A 751 25.52 -78.39 -21.54
N ALA A 752 24.62 -77.41 -21.39
CA ALA A 752 24.74 -76.32 -20.44
C ALA A 752 26.02 -75.47 -20.60
N ILE A 753 26.65 -75.54 -21.78
CA ILE A 753 27.83 -74.73 -22.13
C ILE A 753 27.38 -73.27 -22.28
N LYS A 754 28.16 -72.33 -21.74
CA LYS A 754 27.93 -70.89 -21.89
C LYS A 754 28.19 -70.49 -23.36
N MET A 755 27.10 -70.35 -24.12
CA MET A 755 27.10 -70.02 -25.55
C MET A 755 27.11 -68.52 -25.82
N LEU A 756 26.70 -67.70 -24.86
CA LEU A 756 26.77 -66.26 -24.97
C LEU A 756 27.51 -65.67 -23.77
N GLU A 757 28.51 -64.85 -24.06
CA GLU A 757 29.13 -63.97 -23.08
C GLU A 757 28.83 -62.52 -23.43
N VAL A 758 28.25 -61.80 -22.45
CA VAL A 758 28.02 -60.37 -22.52
C VAL A 758 29.13 -59.69 -21.73
N ARG A 759 29.85 -58.78 -22.37
CA ARG A 759 30.89 -57.95 -21.74
C ARG A 759 30.44 -56.50 -21.72
N ASP A 760 30.19 -55.98 -20.53
CA ASP A 760 29.84 -54.58 -20.26
C ASP A 760 30.73 -54.02 -19.14
N ARG A 761 30.28 -52.95 -18.46
CA ARG A 761 31.02 -52.36 -17.32
C ARG A 761 31.33 -53.34 -16.18
N SER A 762 30.53 -54.38 -15.99
CA SER A 762 30.74 -55.39 -14.95
C SER A 762 31.87 -56.36 -15.30
N PHE A 763 32.21 -56.46 -16.59
CA PHE A 763 33.33 -57.25 -17.08
C PHE A 763 34.64 -56.45 -17.04
N ASP A 764 34.60 -55.17 -17.45
CA ASP A 764 35.74 -54.26 -17.45
C ASP A 764 35.24 -52.83 -17.24
N GLU A 765 35.73 -52.15 -16.20
CA GLU A 765 35.34 -50.77 -15.87
C GLU A 765 35.62 -49.79 -17.01
N LYS A 766 36.63 -50.04 -17.85
CA LYS A 766 36.97 -49.19 -19.01
C LYS A 766 35.86 -49.14 -20.07
N ARG A 767 34.90 -50.06 -20.02
CA ARG A 767 33.73 -50.08 -20.90
C ARG A 767 32.65 -49.08 -20.50
N TYR A 768 32.87 -48.32 -19.43
CA TYR A 768 32.00 -47.26 -18.98
C TYR A 768 32.77 -45.95 -18.79
N THR A 769 32.23 -44.86 -19.34
CA THR A 769 32.76 -43.52 -19.12
C THR A 769 31.67 -42.58 -18.65
N LYS A 770 31.98 -41.73 -17.67
CA LYS A 770 31.09 -40.67 -17.18
C LYS A 770 31.77 -39.32 -17.27
N LYS A 771 31.10 -38.34 -17.89
CA LYS A 771 31.46 -36.93 -17.87
C LYS A 771 30.42 -36.15 -17.07
N VAL A 772 30.90 -35.35 -16.11
CA VAL A 772 30.07 -34.51 -15.25
C VAL A 772 30.41 -33.05 -15.53
N GLU A 773 29.42 -32.27 -15.93
CA GLU A 773 29.54 -30.82 -16.17
C GLU A 773 28.52 -30.11 -15.29
N GLU A 774 28.96 -29.20 -14.43
CA GLU A 774 28.03 -28.39 -13.63
C GLU A 774 27.42 -27.28 -14.48
N ILE A 775 26.11 -27.09 -14.36
CA ILE A 775 25.38 -25.97 -14.96
C ILE A 775 25.45 -24.82 -13.97
N GLN A 776 26.43 -23.94 -14.18
CA GLN A 776 26.73 -22.82 -13.28
C GLN A 776 25.57 -21.82 -13.19
N HIS A 777 25.33 -21.32 -11.99
CA HIS A 777 24.42 -20.22 -11.69
C HIS A 777 25.12 -19.19 -10.79
N SER A 778 24.53 -18.01 -10.69
CA SER A 778 24.96 -16.97 -9.76
C SER A 778 23.75 -16.35 -9.09
N GLN A 779 23.84 -16.14 -7.78
CA GLN A 779 22.89 -15.30 -7.05
C GLN A 779 23.12 -13.79 -7.25
N LEU A 780 24.32 -13.38 -7.66
CA LEU A 780 24.66 -11.97 -7.87
C LEU A 780 23.97 -11.41 -9.13
N SER A 781 23.55 -10.15 -9.06
CA SER A 781 22.81 -9.48 -10.15
C SER A 781 23.61 -9.32 -11.45
N ASP A 782 24.93 -9.22 -11.34
CA ASP A 782 25.90 -9.06 -12.44
C ASP A 782 26.68 -10.35 -12.74
N GLY A 783 26.41 -11.43 -12.00
CA GLY A 783 27.11 -12.69 -12.18
C GLY A 783 26.62 -13.49 -13.38
N ASP A 784 27.48 -14.39 -13.86
CA ASP A 784 27.15 -15.23 -15.00
C ASP A 784 26.27 -16.41 -14.57
N THR A 785 25.16 -16.60 -15.29
CA THR A 785 24.21 -17.69 -15.07
C THR A 785 23.97 -18.39 -16.39
N HIS A 786 24.18 -19.70 -16.41
CA HIS A 786 24.04 -20.50 -17.61
C HIS A 786 22.62 -20.38 -18.20
N LYS A 787 22.51 -20.33 -19.54
CA LYS A 787 21.24 -20.15 -20.26
C LYS A 787 20.12 -21.11 -19.83
N TYR A 788 20.47 -22.33 -19.41
CA TYR A 788 19.49 -23.34 -18.96
C TYR A 788 18.76 -22.95 -17.67
N TRP A 789 19.40 -22.18 -16.80
CA TRP A 789 18.72 -21.58 -15.65
C TRP A 789 17.83 -20.42 -16.10
N LYS A 790 18.31 -19.53 -16.98
CA LYS A 790 17.53 -18.41 -17.52
C LYS A 790 16.25 -18.86 -18.22
N MET A 791 16.26 -20.03 -18.87
CA MET A 791 15.09 -20.66 -19.49
C MET A 791 13.96 -21.00 -18.51
N VAL A 792 14.24 -21.09 -17.21
CA VAL A 792 13.28 -21.48 -16.16
C VAL A 792 13.13 -20.44 -15.04
N LEU A 793 13.79 -19.29 -15.18
CA LEU A 793 13.71 -18.14 -14.26
C LEU A 793 12.87 -17.03 -14.88
N GLU A 794 12.22 -16.22 -14.05
CA GLU A 794 11.49 -15.04 -14.52
C GLU A 794 12.42 -13.83 -14.74
N GLY A 795 12.11 -13.00 -15.76
CA GLY A 795 12.81 -11.76 -16.06
C GLY A 795 13.93 -11.90 -17.10
N TYR A 796 13.92 -13.01 -17.85
CA TYR A 796 14.87 -13.32 -18.92
C TYR A 796 14.18 -13.52 -20.27
N ASP A 797 14.92 -13.28 -21.35
CA ASP A 797 14.48 -13.55 -22.72
C ASP A 797 14.33 -15.05 -22.95
N GLU A 798 15.24 -15.85 -22.39
CA GLU A 798 15.27 -17.30 -22.59
C GLU A 798 14.02 -18.02 -22.07
N SER A 799 13.35 -17.45 -21.06
CA SER A 799 12.07 -17.94 -20.54
C SER A 799 10.84 -17.24 -21.13
N ASN A 800 11.03 -16.32 -22.09
CA ASN A 800 10.00 -15.43 -22.65
C ASN A 800 9.30 -14.56 -21.58
N THR A 801 10.02 -14.14 -20.53
CA THR A 801 9.48 -13.32 -19.43
C THR A 801 10.23 -12.01 -19.21
N ILE A 802 11.02 -11.56 -20.18
CA ILE A 802 11.77 -10.29 -20.10
C ILE A 802 10.89 -9.08 -19.79
N TYR A 803 9.60 -9.13 -20.15
CA TYR A 803 8.62 -8.11 -19.81
C TYR A 803 8.54 -7.83 -18.30
N SER A 804 8.67 -8.85 -17.44
CA SER A 804 8.66 -8.68 -15.99
C SER A 804 9.81 -7.78 -15.51
N HIS A 805 10.99 -7.92 -16.12
CA HIS A 805 12.13 -7.06 -15.81
C HIS A 805 11.92 -5.64 -16.35
N ASN A 806 11.42 -5.50 -17.57
CA ASN A 806 11.26 -4.21 -18.20
C ASN A 806 10.15 -3.36 -17.56
N ALA A 807 9.00 -3.98 -17.26
CA ALA A 807 7.82 -3.30 -16.74
C ALA A 807 7.81 -3.17 -15.21
N TYR A 808 8.32 -4.19 -14.50
CA TYR A 808 8.21 -4.29 -13.05
C TYR A 808 9.56 -4.34 -12.33
N LYS A 809 10.68 -4.19 -13.06
CA LYS A 809 12.05 -4.32 -12.50
C LYS A 809 12.27 -5.66 -11.79
N TYR A 810 11.48 -6.68 -12.14
CA TYR A 810 11.53 -7.99 -11.49
C TYR A 810 12.36 -8.96 -12.32
N ARG A 811 13.39 -9.52 -11.69
CA ARG A 811 14.25 -10.56 -12.27
C ARG A 811 14.69 -11.51 -11.16
N GLU A 812 14.66 -12.79 -11.47
CA GLU A 812 15.03 -13.85 -10.54
C GLU A 812 16.46 -14.32 -10.73
N TYR A 813 17.03 -14.84 -9.66
CA TYR A 813 18.33 -15.47 -9.61
C TYR A 813 18.21 -16.76 -8.81
N VAL A 814 19.00 -17.77 -9.17
CA VAL A 814 19.05 -19.01 -8.37
C VAL A 814 19.76 -18.68 -7.07
N ARG A 815 19.18 -19.08 -5.95
CA ARG A 815 19.82 -18.93 -4.64
C ARG A 815 20.89 -20.00 -4.47
N ASP A 816 22.05 -19.67 -3.95
CA ASP A 816 23.13 -20.66 -3.78
C ASP A 816 22.70 -21.79 -2.82
N GLN A 817 21.95 -21.45 -1.77
CA GLN A 817 21.41 -22.38 -0.77
C GLN A 817 19.90 -22.28 -0.64
N ASP A 818 19.20 -23.40 -0.51
CA ASP A 818 17.77 -23.41 -0.22
C ASP A 818 17.45 -22.89 1.20
N GLU A 819 16.16 -22.81 1.54
CA GLU A 819 15.69 -22.35 2.87
C GLU A 819 16.20 -23.21 4.05
N LYS A 820 16.71 -24.41 3.78
CA LYS A 820 17.29 -25.32 4.79
C LYS A 820 18.82 -25.29 4.79
N GLY A 821 19.45 -24.38 4.04
CA GLY A 821 20.90 -24.25 3.94
C GLY A 821 21.57 -25.28 3.03
N LYS A 822 20.81 -25.97 2.15
CA LYS A 822 21.36 -26.96 1.23
C LYS A 822 21.74 -26.32 -0.10
N GLU A 823 22.96 -26.58 -0.57
CA GLU A 823 23.42 -26.09 -1.87
C GLU A 823 22.59 -26.62 -3.05
N GLN A 824 22.30 -25.75 -4.01
CA GLN A 824 21.43 -26.03 -5.15
C GLN A 824 22.23 -26.23 -6.43
N HIS A 825 22.61 -27.46 -6.76
CA HIS A 825 23.37 -27.77 -7.98
C HIS A 825 22.51 -28.44 -9.04
N ILE A 826 22.90 -28.27 -10.31
CA ILE A 826 22.49 -29.13 -11.42
C ILE A 826 23.73 -29.52 -12.22
N TYR A 827 23.85 -30.81 -12.48
CA TYR A 827 24.90 -31.41 -13.28
C TYR A 827 24.32 -32.01 -14.55
N LYS A 828 24.96 -31.74 -15.68
CA LYS A 828 24.81 -32.49 -16.91
C LYS A 828 25.69 -33.73 -16.83
N ILE A 829 25.05 -34.88 -16.85
CA ILE A 829 25.69 -36.19 -16.73
C ILE A 829 25.66 -36.87 -18.09
N THR A 830 26.83 -37.09 -18.69
CA THR A 830 26.98 -37.88 -19.91
C THR A 830 27.58 -39.23 -19.57
N GLU A 831 26.85 -40.30 -19.81
CA GLU A 831 27.30 -41.66 -19.56
C GLU A 831 27.35 -42.46 -20.86
N THR A 832 28.40 -43.23 -21.05
CA THR A 832 28.56 -44.13 -22.20
C THR A 832 28.93 -45.53 -21.72
N THR A 833 28.27 -46.56 -22.23
CA THR A 833 28.61 -47.97 -22.00
C THR A 833 28.81 -48.70 -23.33
N ASP A 834 29.93 -49.40 -23.46
CA ASP A 834 30.23 -50.29 -24.59
C ASP A 834 29.98 -51.76 -24.22
N VAL A 835 29.01 -52.38 -24.89
CA VAL A 835 28.63 -53.77 -24.66
C VAL A 835 29.03 -54.64 -25.85
N SER A 836 29.59 -55.82 -25.58
CA SER A 836 29.89 -56.83 -26.60
C SER A 836 29.19 -58.14 -26.29
N PHE A 837 28.59 -58.75 -27.32
CA PHE A 837 27.96 -60.07 -27.29
C PHE A 837 28.84 -61.02 -28.08
N ILE A 838 29.42 -62.02 -27.40
CA ILE A 838 30.36 -62.98 -28.00
C ILE A 838 29.73 -64.36 -27.95
N ILE A 839 29.54 -64.96 -29.12
CA ILE A 839 28.95 -66.29 -29.26
C ILE A 839 30.06 -67.34 -29.17
N ASN A 840 29.83 -68.36 -28.36
CA ASN A 840 30.76 -69.46 -28.06
C ASN A 840 32.20 -68.96 -27.75
N PRO A 841 32.39 -68.15 -26.69
CA PRO A 841 33.65 -67.44 -26.43
C PRO A 841 34.85 -68.36 -26.16
N LYS A 842 34.61 -69.63 -25.85
CA LYS A 842 35.65 -70.65 -25.61
C LYS A 842 35.92 -71.53 -26.84
N GLY A 843 35.20 -71.32 -27.95
CA GLY A 843 35.32 -72.13 -29.16
C GLY A 843 35.03 -73.61 -28.94
N LEU A 844 34.12 -73.95 -28.02
CA LEU A 844 33.86 -75.36 -27.67
C LEU A 844 33.09 -76.05 -28.81
N PRO A 845 33.49 -77.27 -29.19
CA PRO A 845 32.86 -77.98 -30.30
C PRO A 845 31.42 -78.42 -29.97
N LEU A 846 30.49 -78.13 -30.87
CA LEU A 846 29.12 -78.64 -30.86
C LEU A 846 28.87 -79.52 -32.06
N TYR A 847 28.41 -80.74 -31.83
CA TYR A 847 28.11 -81.70 -32.89
C TYR A 847 26.66 -81.59 -33.33
N THR A 848 26.47 -81.50 -34.64
CA THR A 848 25.13 -81.65 -35.24
C THR A 848 24.67 -83.11 -35.09
N HIS A 849 23.37 -83.34 -35.03
CA HIS A 849 22.85 -84.70 -34.90
C HIS A 849 22.97 -85.44 -36.25
N ALA A 850 23.49 -86.68 -36.26
CA ALA A 850 23.72 -87.42 -37.51
C ALA A 850 22.46 -87.60 -38.38
N ASN A 851 21.30 -87.84 -37.77
CA ASN A 851 20.01 -87.99 -38.48
C ASN A 851 19.27 -86.66 -38.75
N MET A 852 19.98 -85.55 -38.92
CA MET A 852 19.37 -84.32 -39.42
C MET A 852 18.88 -84.50 -40.85
N GLN A 853 17.70 -83.99 -41.15
CA GLN A 853 17.15 -84.05 -42.49
C GLN A 853 17.88 -83.09 -43.43
N ASN A 854 18.08 -83.52 -44.67
CA ASN A 854 18.56 -82.66 -45.73
C ASN A 854 17.64 -81.43 -45.90
N GLY A 855 18.25 -80.30 -46.27
CA GLY A 855 17.53 -79.06 -46.56
C GLY A 855 18.12 -77.84 -45.86
N ASN A 856 17.36 -76.75 -45.87
CA ASN A 856 17.82 -75.46 -45.38
C ASN A 856 17.55 -75.27 -43.89
N TYR A 857 18.51 -74.66 -43.23
CA TYR A 857 18.53 -74.26 -41.83
C TYR A 857 19.02 -72.81 -41.78
N THR A 858 18.64 -72.08 -40.75
CA THR A 858 18.97 -70.67 -40.57
C THR A 858 19.59 -70.44 -39.22
N ILE A 859 20.67 -69.68 -39.23
CA ILE A 859 21.21 -69.06 -38.04
C ILE A 859 21.07 -67.57 -38.20
N LYS A 860 20.46 -66.90 -37.22
CA LYS A 860 20.20 -65.46 -37.26
C LYS A 860 20.42 -64.80 -35.91
N VAL A 861 20.80 -63.54 -35.97
CA VAL A 861 20.86 -62.64 -34.83
C VAL A 861 19.81 -61.56 -35.02
N SER A 862 19.04 -61.32 -33.97
CA SER A 862 17.97 -60.31 -33.96
C SER A 862 17.97 -59.56 -32.65
N ILE A 863 17.40 -58.36 -32.68
CA ILE A 863 17.22 -57.50 -31.52
C ILE A 863 15.71 -57.34 -31.33
N ASP A 864 15.17 -57.78 -30.20
CA ASP A 864 13.76 -57.65 -29.87
C ASP A 864 13.38 -56.17 -29.62
N PRO A 865 12.16 -55.75 -29.98
CA PRO A 865 11.62 -54.49 -29.51
C PRO A 865 11.58 -54.45 -27.97
N THR A 866 12.03 -53.35 -27.39
CA THR A 866 12.31 -53.26 -25.95
C THR A 866 11.50 -52.16 -25.30
N LYS A 867 10.60 -52.53 -24.39
CA LYS A 867 9.87 -51.55 -23.58
C LYS A 867 10.83 -50.80 -22.65
N LEU A 868 10.68 -49.48 -22.60
CA LEU A 868 11.45 -48.64 -21.71
C LEU A 868 10.78 -48.64 -20.32
N PRO A 869 11.55 -48.85 -19.24
CA PRO A 869 11.04 -48.89 -17.87
C PRO A 869 10.21 -47.66 -17.48
N SER A 870 9.12 -47.87 -16.73
CA SER A 870 8.13 -46.83 -16.39
C SER A 870 8.53 -45.89 -15.25
N GLN A 871 9.68 -46.09 -14.62
CA GLN A 871 10.04 -45.43 -13.35
C GLN A 871 10.78 -44.09 -13.52
N TYR A 872 11.17 -43.71 -14.74
CA TYR A 872 11.99 -42.52 -15.00
C TYR A 872 11.50 -41.78 -16.24
N ALA A 873 11.85 -40.51 -16.39
CA ALA A 873 11.30 -39.61 -17.40
C ALA A 873 11.39 -40.14 -18.84
N TYR A 874 12.41 -40.92 -19.20
CA TYR A 874 12.54 -41.50 -20.55
C TYR A 874 11.46 -42.55 -20.89
N HIS A 875 10.63 -42.99 -19.93
CA HIS A 875 9.50 -43.89 -20.18
C HIS A 875 8.48 -43.31 -21.17
N VAL A 876 8.41 -41.99 -21.31
CA VAL A 876 7.56 -41.29 -22.29
C VAL A 876 7.81 -41.75 -23.73
N LEU A 877 8.98 -42.31 -23.99
CA LEU A 877 9.39 -42.89 -25.28
C LEU A 877 8.79 -44.27 -25.54
N LYS A 878 8.21 -44.91 -24.51
CA LYS A 878 7.49 -46.19 -24.53
C LYS A 878 8.33 -47.42 -24.90
N GLN A 879 8.87 -47.48 -26.11
CA GLN A 879 9.53 -48.68 -26.64
C GLN A 879 10.58 -48.34 -27.70
N LEU A 880 11.75 -49.00 -27.61
CA LEU A 880 12.74 -49.03 -28.67
C LEU A 880 12.36 -50.08 -29.73
N ASN A 881 12.42 -49.69 -31.00
CA ASN A 881 12.22 -50.61 -32.11
C ASN A 881 13.35 -51.64 -32.17
N GLY A 882 13.01 -52.88 -32.50
CA GLY A 882 13.98 -53.97 -32.66
C GLY A 882 14.65 -53.99 -34.05
N ILE A 883 15.57 -54.93 -34.24
CA ILE A 883 16.18 -55.29 -35.52
C ILE A 883 15.74 -56.72 -35.84
N SER A 884 14.89 -56.90 -36.85
CA SER A 884 14.38 -58.22 -37.23
C SER A 884 15.48 -59.18 -37.68
N VAL A 885 16.49 -58.67 -38.39
CA VAL A 885 17.67 -59.42 -38.83
C VAL A 885 18.90 -58.52 -38.75
N MET A 886 19.70 -58.70 -37.71
CA MET A 886 21.00 -58.05 -37.55
C MET A 886 22.09 -58.79 -38.32
N ASP A 887 22.08 -60.12 -38.28
CA ASP A 887 23.00 -60.99 -39.04
C ASP A 887 22.28 -62.32 -39.34
N SER A 888 22.58 -62.98 -40.45
CA SER A 888 21.94 -64.23 -40.83
C SER A 888 22.75 -65.00 -41.87
N ILE A 889 22.87 -66.31 -41.69
CA ILE A 889 23.44 -67.22 -42.69
C ILE A 889 22.51 -68.41 -42.97
N PRO A 890 22.35 -68.82 -44.25
CA PRO A 890 21.63 -70.03 -44.62
C PRO A 890 22.58 -71.24 -44.62
N VAL A 891 22.29 -72.24 -43.79
CA VAL A 891 23.05 -73.50 -43.74
C VAL A 891 22.29 -74.58 -44.50
N THR A 892 22.94 -75.27 -45.43
CA THR A 892 22.32 -76.36 -46.19
C THR A 892 22.91 -77.69 -45.75
N VAL A 893 22.06 -78.57 -45.24
CA VAL A 893 22.47 -79.95 -44.87
C VAL A 893 22.23 -80.85 -46.07
N VAL A 894 23.27 -81.56 -46.54
CA VAL A 894 23.17 -82.54 -47.61
C VAL A 894 24.05 -83.75 -47.28
N GLY A 895 23.41 -84.83 -46.86
CA GLY A 895 24.08 -86.05 -46.41
C GLY A 895 24.48 -86.01 -44.93
N SER A 896 25.08 -87.09 -44.48
CA SER A 896 25.49 -87.31 -43.09
C SER A 896 26.90 -87.88 -42.99
N ILE A 897 27.46 -87.89 -41.79
CA ILE A 897 28.72 -88.55 -41.47
C ILE A 897 28.72 -90.04 -41.85
N PHE A 898 27.54 -90.69 -41.90
CA PHE A 898 27.45 -92.09 -42.34
C PHE A 898 27.75 -92.25 -43.83
N ASP A 899 27.53 -91.22 -44.65
CA ASP A 899 27.85 -91.25 -46.07
C ASP A 899 29.37 -91.19 -46.32
N ASP A 900 30.13 -90.64 -45.36
CA ASP A 900 31.59 -90.58 -45.39
C ASP A 900 32.25 -91.81 -44.74
N LEU A 901 31.50 -92.58 -43.94
CA LEU A 901 31.98 -93.82 -43.31
C LEU A 901 31.72 -95.06 -44.18
N ASN A 902 30.82 -94.96 -45.17
CA ASN A 902 30.45 -96.02 -46.10
C ASN A 902 31.05 -95.84 -47.51
N ASN A 903 31.90 -94.83 -47.70
CA ASN A 903 32.79 -94.59 -48.84
C ASN A 903 34.24 -94.67 -48.36
#